data_AF-A0A7J6SDK1-F1
#
_entry.id   AF-A0A7J6SDK1-F1
#
_cell.length_a   1.000
_cell.length_b   1.000
_cell.length_c   1.000
_cell.angle_alpha   90.00
_cell.angle_beta   90.00
_cell.angle_gamma   90.00
#
_symmetry.space_group_name_H-M   'P 1'
#
loop_
_entity.id
_entity.type
_entity.pdbx_description
1 polymer ?
#
loop_
_entity_poly.entity_id
_entity_poly.type
_entity_poly.pdbx_seq_one_letter_code
_entity_poly.pdbx_strand_id
1 'polypeptide(L)'
;QLRTFTERAEEGRRRLKSLNDNLRLMHDQILSGIISLCDLSLLRQGERWMSALAELQRKVDVAAEDAGTSDKDASTQLWRAHLDRQLKAVVEIQLIKGLQMFSKTLSDIRVDIISSGKKVVLKPSVEELRKKYYREVLKFVGRVGKIRGFGGAPGIFRKVCEDSSGVRDALVAAYSQAEILFDKLEEERAGVEHWGVIGSVGEQRLAELVELYDDSGEVLWEANLKQMKKKKRELERIPDFVKIDCFTVHMVILKAVVEEQIERFSLEMVISLKRRVNEQIKSLTEQLEASLCKLTAGPESIREIAVSVSEVKKLTSELPSIGRQLEALSERAALIETAGGGAVVGLDRLRELCGAVTVKVESFGTIVEETREKLRSKMSGRVAELKGMVERYASRWQALKPVVEEGDSPFSTAVKEASDRMDEWKNDFSGIRTFADVLRSDCAEFGMAPPEVGIYDSLESEISQAVLSWGIFSDFRTVLLDLGRELWLDFRPRITRLGQVIDEWREKILPRSTGRPTPVDRMMVNYYNQLERAYPIIKSCMGGETFEKEHWKILFSLVGLRKDTKLENLTVSSIIENCGMILENEPSIKDLVARAVGEVTLREAIAELSSWFESTQLEVSEYVTCDGGKIPIVKEWQDLLSGLSEQQSLCASLKDSKFYGGFRDHAERLEEKLNALDELLHLFNKVQRKWVYLEPVLGRGALPSESERFSRVDRDFRQFVNSTHGGAKRARPVDSLLGGYRERTKLSELGAMLEQLDRCQKALNAYLEEKRLTCPRLYFIGDEDLLEILGRGDDARIVQTHLRNLFTGIHRVEIDEENRIIAMVSMMGEEVNLVEKISITRSIEEWLSDLDRGMVGTLKNLVVRCKNGANFSDFPGQILCLGEAVRFTREVEDILGSAGSIKDIHQRLMGRLTELTKMRKDGDDLSGAKVEGMIMDTIHNASVVEELVEKRVVNKEDWGWYKQLRFYSTHVGDVHVKMLACRQEYSFEYQGNSSKLVHTPLTDKCYMTLMHGLHLGYGGNPYGPAGTGKTESVKALGSWLGRQVLVFNCDEGIDYKSMTRIFVGLVRCGAWGCFDEFNRLLEEQMSAISQQIEVIQSAIKGKLPTVDLLGMNVKVNHNAGIFVTMNPAGKGYGGRQKLPDNLRQLFRPVAMSVPDNELIAEVSNVLFCFRRAFEVPNCYRAESSPCFC
;
A
#
# COMPACT_ATOMS: atom_id res chain seq x y z
N GLN A 1 46.45 77.40 6.19
CA GLN A 1 46.80 76.37 7.18
C GLN A 1 45.63 76.09 8.13
N LEU A 2 45.17 77.05 8.95
CA LEU A 2 44.02 76.83 9.85
C LEU A 2 42.71 76.51 9.10
N ARG A 3 42.41 77.25 8.02
CA ARG A 3 41.25 77.02 7.15
C ARG A 3 41.26 75.62 6.52
N THR A 4 42.44 75.17 6.08
CA THR A 4 42.67 73.85 5.49
C THR A 4 42.52 72.74 6.53
N PHE A 5 42.91 72.99 7.78
CA PHE A 5 42.69 72.07 8.90
C PHE A 5 41.20 71.98 9.27
N THR A 6 40.49 73.10 9.34
CA THR A 6 39.03 73.10 9.59
C THR A 6 38.24 72.43 8.49
N GLU A 7 38.61 72.61 7.22
CA GLU A 7 37.96 71.94 6.09
C GLU A 7 38.16 70.41 6.15
N ARG A 8 39.38 69.93 6.46
CA ARG A 8 39.64 68.49 6.66
C ARG A 8 38.92 67.92 7.89
N ALA A 9 38.83 68.69 8.97
CA ALA A 9 38.09 68.29 10.17
C ALA A 9 36.58 68.22 9.91
N GLU A 10 36.01 69.16 9.14
CA GLU A 10 34.61 69.11 8.73
C GLU A 10 34.29 67.97 7.77
N GLU A 11 35.21 67.67 6.84
CA GLU A 11 35.09 66.51 5.95
C GLU A 11 35.14 65.20 6.73
N GLY A 12 36.08 65.07 7.68
CA GLY A 12 36.15 63.94 8.60
C GLY A 12 34.88 63.79 9.44
N ARG A 13 34.34 64.90 9.96
CA ARG A 13 33.07 64.93 10.69
C ARG A 13 31.89 64.47 9.81
N ARG A 14 31.83 64.91 8.55
CA ARG A 14 30.77 64.51 7.60
C ARG A 14 30.85 63.02 7.26
N ARG A 15 32.05 62.50 7.02
CA ARG A 15 32.27 61.06 6.77
C ARG A 15 31.87 60.20 7.98
N LEU A 16 32.31 60.59 9.18
CA LEU A 16 31.92 59.89 10.43
C LEU A 16 30.42 59.94 10.67
N LYS A 17 29.77 61.08 10.43
CA LYS A 17 28.31 61.19 10.56
C LYS A 17 27.59 60.24 9.60
N SER A 18 28.01 60.21 8.33
CA SER A 18 27.42 59.32 7.32
C SER A 18 27.59 57.84 7.67
N LEU A 19 28.76 57.43 8.14
CA LEU A 19 29.01 56.06 8.57
C LEU A 19 28.16 55.69 9.78
N ASN A 20 28.04 56.59 10.76
CA ASN A 20 27.21 56.37 11.95
C ASN A 20 25.71 56.26 11.62
N ASP A 21 25.20 57.11 10.73
CA ASP A 21 23.81 57.08 10.29
C ASP A 21 23.50 55.77 9.53
N ASN A 22 24.42 55.30 8.67
CA ASN A 22 24.29 54.04 7.95
C ASN A 22 24.35 52.81 8.88
N LEU A 23 25.30 52.77 9.82
CA LEU A 23 25.41 51.69 10.80
C LEU A 23 24.17 51.59 11.69
N ARG A 24 23.62 52.74 12.10
CA ARG A 24 22.36 52.77 12.87
C ARG A 24 21.20 52.22 12.06
N LEU A 25 21.04 52.64 10.81
CA LEU A 25 20.00 52.13 9.92
C LEU A 25 20.10 50.62 9.72
N MET A 26 21.31 50.11 9.43
CA MET A 26 21.56 48.68 9.26
C MET A 26 21.30 47.90 10.54
N HIS A 27 21.71 48.42 11.70
CA HIS A 27 21.43 47.80 12.99
C HIS A 27 19.93 47.68 13.27
N ASP A 28 19.16 48.75 13.03
CA ASP A 28 17.70 48.76 13.20
C ASP A 28 17.02 47.75 12.25
N GLN A 29 17.49 47.65 11.00
CA GLN A 29 16.99 46.66 10.03
C GLN A 29 17.31 45.21 10.46
N ILE A 30 18.51 44.95 10.98
CA ILE A 30 18.91 43.62 11.45
C ILE A 30 18.09 43.23 12.69
N LEU A 31 17.88 44.14 13.63
CA LEU A 31 17.03 43.89 14.80
C LEU A 31 15.57 43.64 14.41
N SER A 32 15.02 44.43 13.49
CA SER A 32 13.68 44.17 12.94
C SER A 32 13.59 42.82 12.25
N GLY A 33 14.63 42.43 11.51
CA GLY A 33 14.74 41.10 10.91
C GLY A 33 14.79 39.97 11.94
N ILE A 34 15.57 40.11 13.01
CA ILE A 34 15.62 39.14 14.12
C ILE A 34 14.24 39.00 14.77
N ILE A 35 13.52 40.10 14.98
CA ILE A 35 12.15 40.06 15.53
C ILE A 35 11.19 39.34 14.58
N SER A 36 11.30 39.54 13.26
CA SER A 36 10.45 38.85 12.28
C SER A 36 10.63 37.32 12.27
N LEU A 37 11.77 36.81 12.75
CA LEU A 37 11.97 35.37 12.96
C LEU A 37 11.03 34.78 14.04
N CYS A 38 10.39 35.61 14.87
CA CYS A 38 9.34 35.16 15.78
C CYS A 38 8.04 34.75 15.07
N ASP A 39 7.80 35.24 13.86
CA ASP A 39 6.58 34.95 13.10
C ASP A 39 6.72 33.65 12.28
N LEU A 40 7.95 33.18 12.09
CA LEU A 40 8.27 31.93 11.40
C LEU A 40 8.36 30.78 12.42
N SER A 41 7.55 29.74 12.23
CA SER A 41 7.58 28.55 13.08
C SER A 41 8.84 27.71 12.81
N LEU A 42 9.72 27.59 13.81
CA LEU A 42 10.91 26.75 13.73
C LEU A 42 10.59 25.25 13.51
N LEU A 43 9.41 24.80 13.95
CA LEU A 43 8.98 23.41 13.86
C LEU A 43 8.54 23.03 12.44
N ARG A 44 7.65 23.84 11.81
CA ARG A 44 7.11 23.58 10.45
C ARG A 44 7.96 24.17 9.33
N GLN A 45 8.53 25.35 9.53
CA GLN A 45 9.21 26.13 8.50
C GLN A 45 10.71 26.27 8.80
N GLY A 46 11.32 25.21 9.33
CA GLY A 46 12.73 25.23 9.75
C GLY A 46 13.69 25.69 8.66
N GLU A 47 13.49 25.27 7.41
CA GLU A 47 14.35 25.69 6.28
C GLU A 47 14.21 27.19 5.95
N ARG A 48 12.98 27.71 5.92
CA ARG A 48 12.74 29.15 5.70
C ARG A 48 13.29 29.98 6.83
N TRP A 49 13.17 29.50 8.07
CA TRP A 49 13.74 30.13 9.26
C TRP A 49 15.27 30.21 9.15
N MET A 50 15.93 29.11 8.77
CA MET A 50 17.39 29.07 8.57
C MET A 50 17.85 29.96 7.40
N SER A 51 17.09 30.01 6.31
CA SER A 51 17.39 30.90 5.17
C SER A 51 17.25 32.38 5.54
N ALA A 52 16.25 32.74 6.34
CA ALA A 52 16.08 34.10 6.83
C ALA A 52 17.20 34.50 7.78
N LEU A 53 17.66 33.58 8.64
CA LEU A 53 18.83 33.81 9.48
C LEU A 53 20.11 34.01 8.65
N ALA A 54 20.33 33.20 7.62
CA ALA A 54 21.49 33.31 6.73
C ALA A 54 21.54 34.67 6.00
N GLU A 55 20.39 35.19 5.57
CA GLU A 55 20.31 36.52 4.95
C GLU A 55 20.61 37.64 5.95
N LEU A 56 20.21 37.50 7.22
CA LEU A 56 20.59 38.46 8.26
C LEU A 56 22.09 38.41 8.56
N GLN A 57 22.70 37.22 8.55
CA GLN A 57 24.15 37.05 8.70
C GLN A 57 24.90 37.77 7.58
N ARG A 58 24.47 37.57 6.32
CA ARG A 58 25.05 38.26 5.16
C ARG A 58 24.96 39.79 5.28
N LYS A 59 23.85 40.33 5.82
CA LYS A 59 23.70 41.78 6.05
C LYS A 59 24.66 42.32 7.11
N VAL A 60 24.96 41.52 8.15
CA VAL A 60 25.96 41.87 9.17
C VAL A 60 27.36 41.88 8.56
N ASP A 61 27.67 40.92 7.70
CA ASP A 61 28.98 40.82 7.03
C ASP A 61 29.22 42.02 6.09
N VAL A 62 28.22 42.36 5.26
CA VAL A 62 28.28 43.55 4.38
C VAL A 62 28.44 44.84 5.20
N ALA A 63 27.74 44.98 6.33
CA ALA A 63 27.85 46.17 7.18
C ALA A 63 29.24 46.31 7.85
N ALA A 64 29.92 45.18 8.12
CA ALA A 64 31.29 45.19 8.64
C ALA A 64 32.29 45.58 7.54
N GLU A 65 32.13 45.06 6.33
CA GLU A 65 32.95 45.43 5.16
C GLU A 65 32.83 46.93 4.82
N ASP A 66 31.60 47.47 4.81
CA ASP A 66 31.33 48.90 4.55
C ASP A 66 31.94 49.83 5.61
N ALA A 67 32.12 49.35 6.84
CA ALA A 67 32.78 50.06 7.93
C ALA A 67 34.31 49.95 7.89
N GLY A 68 34.87 49.15 6.97
CA GLY A 68 36.30 48.89 6.86
C GLY A 68 36.88 48.09 8.03
N THR A 69 36.05 47.33 8.75
CA THR A 69 36.47 46.49 9.87
C THR A 69 36.59 45.03 9.45
N SER A 70 37.51 44.29 10.07
CA SER A 70 37.70 42.86 9.84
C SER A 70 36.89 42.00 10.81
N ASP A 71 36.66 40.73 10.46
CA ASP A 71 36.05 39.73 11.35
C ASP A 71 36.80 39.53 12.67
N LYS A 72 38.07 39.95 12.74
CA LYS A 72 38.94 39.83 13.92
C LYS A 72 38.87 41.06 14.83
N ASP A 73 38.19 42.12 14.42
CA ASP A 73 38.13 43.36 15.18
C ASP A 73 37.22 43.20 16.41
N ALA A 74 37.72 43.63 17.57
CA ALA A 74 37.03 43.47 18.85
C ALA A 74 35.63 44.14 18.88
N SER A 75 35.46 45.26 18.17
CA SER A 75 34.17 45.96 18.04
C SER A 75 33.14 45.15 17.25
N THR A 76 33.55 44.53 16.13
CA THR A 76 32.69 43.67 15.31
C THR A 76 32.27 42.42 16.07
N GLN A 77 33.18 41.83 16.84
CA GLN A 77 32.89 40.66 17.69
C GLN A 77 31.91 41.00 18.82
N LEU A 78 32.06 42.16 19.47
CA LEU A 78 31.12 42.63 20.49
C LEU A 78 29.72 42.88 19.91
N TRP A 79 29.63 43.42 18.69
CA TRP A 79 28.36 43.65 18.01
C TRP A 79 27.67 42.33 17.63
N ARG A 80 28.40 41.38 17.03
CA ARG A 80 27.89 40.03 16.74
C ARG A 80 27.45 39.30 18.01
N ALA A 81 28.19 39.42 19.11
CA ALA A 81 27.81 38.86 20.41
C ALA A 81 26.53 39.50 20.98
N HIS A 82 26.29 40.79 20.75
CA HIS A 82 25.02 41.44 21.10
C HIS A 82 23.86 40.87 20.28
N LEU A 83 24.03 40.76 18.95
CA LEU A 83 23.00 40.20 18.06
C LEU A 83 22.69 38.74 18.38
N ASP A 84 23.69 37.94 18.75
CA ASP A 84 23.51 36.56 19.20
C ASP A 84 22.68 36.45 20.48
N ARG A 85 22.80 37.42 21.40
CA ARG A 85 21.92 37.48 22.59
C ARG A 85 20.48 37.83 22.23
N GLN A 86 20.25 38.69 21.24
CA GLN A 86 18.89 38.98 20.77
C GLN A 86 18.28 37.77 20.06
N LEU A 87 19.07 37.09 19.21
CA LEU A 87 18.66 35.86 18.56
C LEU A 87 18.37 34.74 19.56
N LYS A 88 19.15 34.65 20.65
CA LYS A 88 18.92 33.70 21.74
C LYS A 88 17.51 33.84 22.31
N ALA A 89 17.06 35.07 22.59
CA ALA A 89 15.73 35.33 23.12
C ALA A 89 14.61 34.90 22.14
N VAL A 90 14.81 35.14 20.85
CA VAL A 90 13.85 34.70 19.80
C VAL A 90 13.78 33.17 19.72
N VAL A 91 14.93 32.50 19.74
CA VAL A 91 15.02 31.03 19.72
C VAL A 91 14.36 30.42 20.97
N GLU A 92 14.54 31.02 22.14
CA GLU A 92 13.89 30.59 23.38
C GLU A 92 12.36 30.69 23.28
N ILE A 93 11.83 31.81 22.77
CA ILE A 93 10.39 31.99 22.54
C ILE A 93 9.85 30.97 21.54
N GLN A 94 10.59 30.70 20.45
CA GLN A 94 10.21 29.70 19.45
C GLN A 94 10.21 28.27 20.01
N LEU A 95 11.18 27.94 20.87
CA LEU A 95 11.21 26.66 21.56
C LEU A 95 10.01 26.49 22.48
N ILE A 96 9.71 27.48 23.31
CA ILE A 96 8.57 27.44 24.24
C ILE A 96 7.26 27.27 23.45
N LYS A 97 7.02 28.13 22.45
CA LYS A 97 5.82 28.04 21.59
C LYS A 97 5.75 26.70 20.84
N GLY A 98 6.88 26.24 20.31
CA GLY A 98 6.97 24.99 19.55
C GLY A 98 6.72 23.75 20.42
N LEU A 99 7.20 23.73 21.66
CA LEU A 99 6.97 22.65 22.62
C LEU A 99 5.54 22.65 23.17
N GLN A 100 4.97 23.81 23.48
CA GLN A 100 3.59 23.92 23.94
C GLN A 100 2.57 23.50 22.87
N MET A 101 2.86 23.76 21.59
CA MET A 101 2.00 23.40 20.46
C MET A 101 2.47 22.14 19.71
N PHE A 102 3.41 21.38 20.30
CA PHE A 102 4.12 20.31 19.60
C PHE A 102 3.16 19.24 19.06
N SER A 103 2.25 18.76 19.91
CA SER A 103 1.28 17.71 19.55
C SER A 103 0.35 18.12 18.41
N LYS A 104 -0.03 19.40 18.33
CA LYS A 104 -0.95 19.93 17.31
C LYS A 104 -0.27 20.26 15.98
N THR A 105 1.05 20.43 16.04
CA THR A 105 1.83 20.99 14.94
C THR A 105 2.63 19.91 14.19
N LEU A 106 2.86 18.76 14.83
CA LEU A 106 3.48 17.57 14.27
C LEU A 106 2.66 17.01 13.09
N SER A 107 3.34 16.33 12.16
CA SER A 107 2.71 15.61 11.05
C SER A 107 1.86 14.45 11.56
N ASP A 108 0.74 14.19 10.89
CA ASP A 108 -0.19 13.12 11.25
C ASP A 108 0.50 11.73 11.24
N ILE A 109 0.40 11.01 12.35
CA ILE A 109 0.86 9.64 12.59
C ILE A 109 -0.34 8.72 12.47
N ARG A 110 -0.30 7.85 11.47
CA ARG A 110 -1.30 6.80 11.27
C ARG A 110 -1.19 5.69 12.32
N VAL A 111 -2.33 5.30 12.89
CA VAL A 111 -2.50 4.18 13.82
C VAL A 111 -3.70 3.36 13.39
N ASP A 112 -3.56 2.06 13.21
CA ASP A 112 -4.67 1.18 12.85
C ASP A 112 -5.08 0.35 14.08
N ILE A 113 -6.39 0.20 14.30
CA ILE A 113 -6.93 -0.74 15.30
C ILE A 113 -7.26 -2.06 14.62
N ILE A 114 -6.65 -3.14 15.11
CA ILE A 114 -6.80 -4.49 14.56
C ILE A 114 -7.27 -5.49 15.61
N SER A 115 -8.04 -6.50 15.16
CA SER A 115 -8.35 -7.67 15.99
C SER A 115 -7.28 -8.74 15.79
N SER A 116 -6.59 -9.13 16.87
CA SER A 116 -5.62 -10.23 16.85
C SER A 116 -6.00 -11.26 17.91
N GLY A 117 -6.67 -12.33 17.47
CA GLY A 117 -7.24 -13.35 18.36
C GLY A 117 -8.41 -12.81 19.18
N LYS A 118 -8.35 -12.94 20.52
CA LYS A 118 -9.39 -12.47 21.47
C LYS A 118 -9.25 -11.01 21.90
N LYS A 119 -8.25 -10.27 21.40
CA LYS A 119 -7.93 -8.90 21.88
C LYS A 119 -7.84 -7.92 20.72
N VAL A 120 -8.35 -6.72 20.95
CA VAL A 120 -8.15 -5.56 20.07
C VAL A 120 -6.80 -4.93 20.40
N VAL A 121 -5.97 -4.66 19.39
CA VAL A 121 -4.59 -4.15 19.56
C VAL A 121 -4.35 -2.97 18.62
N LEU A 122 -3.59 -1.97 19.10
CA LEU A 122 -3.11 -0.84 18.29
C LEU A 122 -1.87 -1.25 17.48
N LYS A 123 -1.86 -0.89 16.19
CA LYS A 123 -0.72 -1.10 15.30
C LYS A 123 -0.34 0.23 14.63
N PRO A 124 0.87 0.78 14.85
CA PRO A 124 1.94 0.34 15.76
C PRO A 124 1.53 0.32 17.25
N SER A 125 2.29 -0.39 18.10
CA SER A 125 1.97 -0.47 19.53
C SER A 125 2.16 0.89 20.24
N VAL A 126 1.52 1.10 21.39
CA VAL A 126 1.66 2.35 22.16
C VAL A 126 3.13 2.64 22.50
N GLU A 127 3.94 1.62 22.78
CA GLU A 127 5.38 1.78 23.04
C GLU A 127 6.16 2.24 21.80
N GLU A 128 5.78 1.74 20.62
CA GLU A 128 6.37 2.16 19.34
C GLU A 128 5.98 3.60 19.01
N LEU A 129 4.72 3.98 19.28
CA LEU A 129 4.22 5.33 19.14
C LEU A 129 4.91 6.30 20.11
N ARG A 130 5.12 5.91 21.37
CA ARG A 130 5.93 6.65 22.36
C ARG A 130 7.34 6.90 21.85
N LYS A 131 8.04 5.85 21.40
CA LYS A 131 9.41 5.97 20.83
C LYS A 131 9.43 6.91 19.64
N LYS A 132 8.43 6.86 18.75
CA LYS A 132 8.34 7.72 17.57
C LYS A 132 8.10 9.18 17.95
N TYR A 133 7.14 9.45 18.83
CA TYR A 133 6.79 10.80 19.28
C TYR A 133 7.98 11.48 20.00
N TYR A 134 8.59 10.81 20.98
CA TYR A 134 9.73 11.39 21.71
C TYR A 134 10.98 11.57 20.86
N ARG A 135 11.17 10.74 19.83
CA ARG A 135 12.24 10.96 18.86
C ARG A 135 12.04 12.26 18.08
N GLU A 136 10.81 12.61 17.74
CA GLU A 136 10.53 13.90 17.08
C GLU A 136 10.71 15.09 18.04
N VAL A 137 10.34 14.95 19.31
CA VAL A 137 10.63 15.96 20.36
C VAL A 137 12.14 16.19 20.46
N LEU A 138 12.93 15.12 20.56
CA LEU A 138 14.40 15.18 20.62
C LEU A 138 15.01 15.79 19.35
N LYS A 139 14.47 15.48 18.17
CA LYS A 139 14.92 16.10 16.91
C LYS A 139 14.65 17.60 16.91
N PHE A 140 13.48 18.04 17.37
CA PHE A 140 13.15 19.47 17.42
C PHE A 140 14.07 20.24 18.38
N VAL A 141 14.26 19.73 19.60
CA VAL A 141 15.19 20.32 20.58
C VAL A 141 16.63 20.29 20.05
N GLY A 142 17.03 19.19 19.40
CA GLY A 142 18.36 19.03 18.80
C GLY A 142 18.65 19.97 17.62
N ARG A 143 17.63 20.51 16.93
CA ARG A 143 17.83 21.51 15.85
C ARG A 143 18.41 22.81 16.40
N VAL A 144 18.04 23.22 17.61
CA VAL A 144 18.53 24.46 18.22
C VAL A 144 20.03 24.40 18.53
N GLY A 145 20.54 23.22 18.90
CA GLY A 145 21.97 23.00 19.07
C GLY A 145 22.80 23.11 17.78
N LYS A 146 22.15 23.16 16.60
CA LYS A 146 22.79 23.30 15.29
C LYS A 146 22.73 24.72 14.72
N ILE A 147 22.04 25.64 15.38
CA ILE A 147 21.94 27.03 14.92
C ILE A 147 23.30 27.71 15.09
N ARG A 148 23.86 28.17 13.98
CA ARG A 148 25.04 29.04 13.97
C ARG A 148 24.55 30.49 14.01
N GLY A 149 24.91 31.22 15.07
CA GLY A 149 24.60 32.65 15.20
C GLY A 149 25.52 33.52 14.36
N PHE A 150 25.45 34.84 14.56
CA PHE A 150 26.27 35.85 13.90
C PHE A 150 27.76 35.72 14.27
N GLY A 151 28.09 35.28 15.49
CA GLY A 151 29.47 35.07 15.94
C GLY A 151 30.07 33.69 15.60
N GLY A 152 29.33 32.81 14.89
CA GLY A 152 29.82 31.50 14.44
C GLY A 152 29.98 30.41 15.51
N ALA A 153 29.97 30.75 16.81
CA ALA A 153 30.10 29.78 17.90
C ALA A 153 28.73 29.18 18.32
N PRO A 154 28.52 27.86 18.22
CA PRO A 154 27.23 27.21 18.53
C PRO A 154 26.91 27.11 20.04
N GLY A 155 27.84 27.52 20.91
CA GLY A 155 27.75 27.29 22.36
C GLY A 155 26.61 28.05 23.07
N ILE A 156 26.22 29.24 22.58
CA ILE A 156 25.20 30.07 23.25
C ILE A 156 23.80 29.46 23.12
N PHE A 157 23.48 28.88 21.95
CA PHE A 157 22.17 28.30 21.66
C PHE A 157 21.98 26.92 22.28
N ARG A 158 23.06 26.13 22.40
CA ARG A 158 23.05 24.83 23.09
C ARG A 158 22.62 24.97 24.57
N LYS A 159 23.14 26.00 25.24
CA LYS A 159 22.83 26.29 26.66
C LYS A 159 21.40 26.77 26.90
N VAL A 160 20.65 27.19 25.88
CA VAL A 160 19.24 27.64 26.05
C VAL A 160 18.36 26.54 26.63
N CYS A 161 18.58 25.29 26.19
CA CYS A 161 17.79 24.14 26.65
C CYS A 161 18.12 23.73 28.10
N GLU A 162 19.32 24.09 28.58
CA GLU A 162 19.80 23.75 29.92
C GLU A 162 19.50 24.87 30.93
N ASP A 163 19.69 26.13 30.53
CA ASP A 163 19.63 27.30 31.42
C ASP A 163 18.20 27.86 31.59
N SER A 164 17.37 27.83 30.54
CA SER A 164 16.04 28.45 30.58
C SER A 164 15.07 27.62 31.43
N SER A 165 14.50 28.22 32.48
CA SER A 165 13.38 27.61 33.23
C SER A 165 12.14 27.47 32.34
N GLY A 166 11.84 28.46 31.49
CA GLY A 166 10.66 28.44 30.63
C GLY A 166 10.68 27.30 29.59
N VAL A 167 11.84 26.96 29.04
CA VAL A 167 11.98 25.81 28.11
C VAL A 167 11.84 24.48 28.87
N ARG A 168 12.35 24.38 30.10
CA ARG A 168 12.17 23.18 30.94
C ARG A 168 10.70 22.96 31.30
N ASP A 169 9.99 24.01 31.69
CA ASP A 169 8.55 23.94 31.98
C ASP A 169 7.75 23.57 30.73
N ALA A 170 8.12 24.11 29.57
CA ALA A 170 7.50 23.76 28.29
C ALA A 170 7.79 22.30 27.87
N LEU A 171 8.99 21.77 28.16
CA LEU A 171 9.30 20.35 27.97
C LEU A 171 8.42 19.48 28.86
N VAL A 172 8.34 19.78 30.16
CA VAL A 172 7.48 19.05 31.11
C VAL A 172 6.03 19.07 30.64
N ALA A 173 5.53 20.22 30.20
CA ALA A 173 4.19 20.34 29.63
C ALA A 173 4.02 19.47 28.37
N ALA A 174 5.00 19.42 27.48
CA ALA A 174 4.96 18.59 26.27
C ALA A 174 4.98 17.09 26.58
N TYR A 175 5.73 16.64 27.59
CA TYR A 175 5.73 15.24 28.05
C TYR A 175 4.40 14.88 28.73
N SER A 176 3.88 15.76 29.59
CA SER A 176 2.57 15.57 30.25
C SER A 176 1.44 15.49 29.21
N GLN A 177 1.42 16.41 28.24
CA GLN A 177 0.46 16.38 27.14
C GLN A 177 0.59 15.11 26.29
N ALA A 178 1.81 14.59 26.10
CA ALA A 178 2.03 13.34 25.38
C ALA A 178 1.41 12.13 26.11
N GLU A 179 1.56 12.03 27.44
CA GLU A 179 0.92 10.94 28.19
C GLU A 179 -0.60 11.04 28.15
N ILE A 180 -1.18 12.24 28.27
CA ILE A 180 -2.63 12.44 28.09
C ILE A 180 -3.09 11.99 26.70
N LEU A 181 -2.27 12.16 25.66
CA LEU A 181 -2.58 11.71 24.30
C LEU A 181 -2.49 10.18 24.17
N PHE A 182 -1.52 9.54 24.82
CA PHE A 182 -1.43 8.08 24.86
C PHE A 182 -2.58 7.46 25.65
N ASP A 183 -3.00 8.07 26.74
CA ASP A 183 -4.18 7.66 27.51
C ASP A 183 -5.44 7.74 26.65
N LYS A 184 -5.63 8.84 25.90
CA LYS A 184 -6.74 8.97 24.94
C LYS A 184 -6.73 7.93 23.82
N LEU A 185 -5.55 7.57 23.31
CA LEU A 185 -5.43 6.49 22.32
C LEU A 185 -5.86 5.14 22.90
N GLU A 186 -5.52 4.89 24.17
CA GLU A 186 -5.90 3.68 24.88
C GLU A 186 -7.39 3.68 25.25
N GLU A 187 -7.98 4.84 25.56
CA GLU A 187 -9.43 5.02 25.74
C GLU A 187 -10.20 4.69 24.45
N GLU A 188 -9.74 5.15 23.28
CA GLU A 188 -10.37 4.79 22.00
C GLU A 188 -10.27 3.29 21.72
N ARG A 189 -9.13 2.66 22.03
CA ARG A 189 -8.95 1.21 21.94
C ARG A 189 -9.91 0.47 22.88
N ALA A 190 -10.00 0.89 24.14
CA ALA A 190 -10.87 0.29 25.15
C ALA A 190 -12.36 0.45 24.77
N GLY A 191 -12.72 1.58 24.18
CA GLY A 191 -14.08 1.86 23.69
C GLY A 191 -14.57 0.84 22.66
N VAL A 192 -13.68 0.26 21.86
CA VAL A 192 -14.01 -0.75 20.84
C VAL A 192 -13.65 -2.18 21.24
N GLU A 193 -13.12 -2.40 22.44
CA GLU A 193 -12.67 -3.72 22.90
C GLU A 193 -13.81 -4.75 22.93
N HIS A 194 -15.02 -4.31 23.28
CA HIS A 194 -16.22 -5.16 23.31
C HIS A 194 -16.61 -5.74 21.95
N TRP A 195 -16.24 -5.09 20.83
CA TRP A 195 -16.46 -5.61 19.48
C TRP A 195 -15.46 -6.70 19.09
N GLY A 196 -14.28 -6.72 19.71
CA GLY A 196 -13.24 -7.71 19.45
C GLY A 196 -13.64 -9.14 19.79
N VAL A 197 -14.62 -9.33 20.68
CA VAL A 197 -15.15 -10.65 21.07
C VAL A 197 -15.80 -11.36 19.88
N ILE A 198 -16.52 -10.63 19.03
CA ILE A 198 -17.24 -11.19 17.87
C ILE A 198 -16.24 -11.68 16.81
N GLY A 199 -15.11 -10.98 16.63
CA GLY A 199 -14.03 -11.38 15.73
C GLY A 199 -13.28 -12.66 16.16
N SER A 200 -13.54 -13.20 17.35
CA SER A 200 -12.80 -14.32 17.94
C SER A 200 -13.55 -15.66 17.92
N VAL A 201 -14.78 -15.70 17.40
CA VAL A 201 -15.61 -16.91 17.33
C VAL A 201 -15.28 -17.67 16.03
N GLY A 202 -14.67 -18.85 16.15
CA GLY A 202 -14.37 -19.71 15.01
C GLY A 202 -15.60 -20.46 14.49
N GLU A 203 -15.56 -20.88 13.22
CA GLU A 203 -16.68 -21.49 12.47
C GLU A 203 -17.37 -22.65 13.21
N GLN A 204 -16.62 -23.54 13.86
CA GLN A 204 -17.18 -24.71 14.53
C GLN A 204 -18.00 -24.39 15.79
N ARG A 205 -17.63 -23.34 16.54
CA ARG A 205 -18.38 -22.94 17.75
C ARG A 205 -19.68 -22.21 17.43
N LEU A 206 -19.78 -21.67 16.23
CA LEU A 206 -20.88 -20.81 15.80
C LEU A 206 -22.13 -21.65 15.52
N ALA A 207 -21.98 -22.80 14.87
CA ALA A 207 -23.03 -23.79 14.69
C ALA A 207 -23.50 -24.38 16.05
N GLU A 208 -22.56 -24.76 16.93
CA GLU A 208 -22.87 -25.29 18.28
C GLU A 208 -23.67 -24.28 19.14
N LEU A 209 -23.32 -22.99 19.06
CA LEU A 209 -24.04 -21.92 19.76
C LEU A 209 -25.46 -21.74 19.22
N VAL A 210 -25.64 -21.80 17.90
CA VAL A 210 -26.97 -21.67 17.26
C VAL A 210 -27.85 -22.89 17.59
N GLU A 211 -27.29 -24.10 17.69
CA GLU A 211 -28.00 -25.31 18.14
C GLU A 211 -28.36 -25.28 19.63
N LEU A 212 -27.60 -24.58 20.47
CA LEU A 212 -27.93 -24.38 21.89
C LEU A 212 -29.18 -23.50 22.11
N TYR A 213 -29.54 -22.66 21.14
CA TYR A 213 -30.74 -21.80 21.19
C TYR A 213 -32.00 -22.48 20.62
N ASP A 214 -31.91 -23.73 20.17
CA ASP A 214 -32.97 -24.42 19.43
C ASP A 214 -34.23 -24.75 20.28
N ASP A 215 -34.16 -24.70 21.61
CA ASP A 215 -35.31 -24.90 22.52
C ASP A 215 -36.07 -23.61 22.90
N SER A 216 -35.69 -22.46 22.34
CA SER A 216 -36.24 -21.15 22.71
C SER A 216 -37.38 -20.70 21.77
N GLY A 217 -38.49 -20.17 22.32
CA GLY A 217 -39.70 -19.79 21.57
C GLY A 217 -39.52 -18.73 20.47
N GLU A 218 -40.51 -18.62 19.57
CA GLU A 218 -40.48 -17.82 18.32
C GLU A 218 -40.14 -16.33 18.50
N VAL A 219 -40.57 -15.73 19.60
CA VAL A 219 -40.32 -14.31 19.93
C VAL A 219 -38.81 -14.01 20.04
N LEU A 220 -38.01 -15.01 20.44
CA LEU A 220 -36.56 -14.85 20.61
C LEU A 220 -35.82 -14.84 19.27
N TRP A 221 -36.30 -15.56 18.25
CA TRP A 221 -35.68 -15.57 16.92
C TRP A 221 -35.80 -14.23 16.20
N GLU A 222 -37.00 -13.64 16.21
CA GLU A 222 -37.22 -12.32 15.63
C GLU A 222 -36.45 -11.24 16.40
N ALA A 223 -36.44 -11.31 17.73
CA ALA A 223 -35.68 -10.40 18.58
C ALA A 223 -34.17 -10.48 18.29
N ASN A 224 -33.61 -11.68 18.14
CA ASN A 224 -32.20 -11.90 17.85
C ASN A 224 -31.80 -11.40 16.45
N LEU A 225 -32.61 -11.68 15.41
CA LEU A 225 -32.37 -11.15 14.06
C LEU A 225 -32.46 -9.62 14.02
N LYS A 226 -33.44 -9.03 14.74
CA LYS A 226 -33.54 -7.58 14.92
C LYS A 226 -32.34 -7.00 15.67
N GLN A 227 -31.84 -7.71 16.68
CA GLN A 227 -30.67 -7.31 17.45
C GLN A 227 -29.38 -7.34 16.61
N MET A 228 -29.22 -8.31 15.71
CA MET A 228 -28.10 -8.33 14.76
C MET A 228 -28.16 -7.17 13.77
N LYS A 229 -29.34 -6.88 13.19
CA LYS A 229 -29.54 -5.69 12.35
C LYS A 229 -29.27 -4.38 13.12
N LYS A 230 -29.65 -4.32 14.40
CA LYS A 230 -29.36 -3.18 15.28
C LYS A 230 -27.85 -3.03 15.53
N LYS A 231 -27.15 -4.14 15.80
CA LYS A 231 -25.69 -4.14 16.00
C LYS A 231 -24.92 -3.76 14.73
N LYS A 232 -25.36 -4.18 13.54
CA LYS A 232 -24.81 -3.71 12.26
C LYS A 232 -24.94 -2.18 12.11
N ARG A 233 -26.11 -1.62 12.43
CA ARG A 233 -26.32 -0.15 12.42
C ARG A 233 -25.50 0.58 13.49
N GLU A 234 -25.27 -0.02 14.65
CA GLU A 234 -24.39 0.53 15.68
C GLU A 234 -22.91 0.54 15.21
N LEU A 235 -22.48 -0.49 14.48
CA LEU A 235 -21.15 -0.57 13.87
C LEU A 235 -20.95 0.50 12.78
N GLU A 236 -21.95 0.73 11.92
CA GLU A 236 -21.91 1.76 10.88
C GLU A 236 -21.77 3.18 11.45
N ARG A 237 -22.29 3.43 12.67
CA ARG A 237 -22.19 4.72 13.36
C ARG A 237 -20.79 5.01 13.90
N ILE A 238 -19.93 4.00 14.05
CA ILE A 238 -18.54 4.20 14.48
C ILE A 238 -17.79 4.91 13.33
N PRO A 239 -17.11 6.03 13.56
CA PRO A 239 -16.38 6.73 12.50
C PRO A 239 -15.24 5.88 11.94
N ASP A 240 -14.93 6.03 10.65
CA ASP A 240 -13.86 5.27 9.99
C ASP A 240 -12.46 5.73 10.43
N PHE A 241 -12.34 7.00 10.82
CA PHE A 241 -11.12 7.58 11.37
C PHE A 241 -11.45 8.57 12.50
N VAL A 242 -10.66 8.53 13.57
CA VAL A 242 -10.72 9.47 14.69
C VAL A 242 -9.37 10.19 14.78
N LYS A 243 -9.40 11.53 14.75
CA LYS A 243 -8.19 12.35 14.85
C LYS A 243 -7.98 12.85 16.28
N ILE A 244 -6.88 12.43 16.90
CA ILE A 244 -6.43 12.85 18.24
C ILE A 244 -5.12 13.63 18.06
N ASP A 245 -5.21 14.96 17.91
CA ASP A 245 -4.08 15.85 17.60
C ASP A 245 -3.24 15.30 16.42
N CYS A 246 -2.03 14.79 16.70
CA CYS A 246 -1.11 14.23 15.72
C CYS A 246 -1.36 12.76 15.38
N PHE A 247 -2.29 12.06 16.05
CA PHE A 247 -2.60 10.67 15.74
C PHE A 247 -3.92 10.57 14.97
N THR A 248 -3.90 9.79 13.89
CA THR A 248 -5.11 9.43 13.14
C THR A 248 -5.35 7.94 13.33
N VAL A 249 -6.39 7.61 14.09
CA VAL A 249 -6.76 6.23 14.44
C VAL A 249 -7.76 5.73 13.40
N HIS A 250 -7.41 4.68 12.68
CA HIS A 250 -8.24 4.05 11.67
C HIS A 250 -8.97 2.83 12.23
N MET A 251 -10.30 2.83 12.09
CA MET A 251 -11.20 1.77 12.55
C MET A 251 -11.64 0.82 11.43
N VAL A 252 -11.29 1.13 10.18
CA VAL A 252 -11.78 0.44 8.97
C VAL A 252 -11.51 -1.07 9.00
N ILE A 253 -10.31 -1.48 9.42
CA ILE A 253 -9.94 -2.91 9.45
C ILE A 253 -10.77 -3.66 10.48
N LEU A 254 -10.98 -3.08 11.67
CA LEU A 254 -11.85 -3.67 12.69
C LEU A 254 -13.30 -3.73 12.21
N LYS A 255 -13.83 -2.65 11.62
CA LYS A 255 -15.21 -2.60 11.10
C LYS A 255 -15.47 -3.69 10.06
N ALA A 256 -14.55 -3.86 9.10
CA ALA A 256 -14.68 -4.89 8.07
C ALA A 256 -14.72 -6.30 8.66
N VAL A 257 -13.84 -6.61 9.63
CA VAL A 257 -13.81 -7.92 10.28
C VAL A 257 -15.10 -8.18 11.09
N VAL A 258 -15.59 -7.19 11.83
CA VAL A 258 -16.81 -7.34 12.65
C VAL A 258 -18.06 -7.44 11.76
N GLU A 259 -18.13 -6.67 10.68
CA GLU A 259 -19.24 -6.72 9.73
C GLU A 259 -19.35 -8.10 9.08
N GLU A 260 -18.22 -8.66 8.61
CA GLU A 260 -18.17 -10.00 8.04
C GLU A 260 -18.68 -11.07 9.03
N GLN A 261 -18.32 -10.97 10.32
CA GLN A 261 -18.77 -11.93 11.33
C GLN A 261 -20.27 -11.77 11.67
N ILE A 262 -20.80 -10.54 11.69
CA ILE A 262 -22.25 -10.31 11.89
C ILE A 262 -23.06 -10.93 10.75
N GLU A 263 -22.59 -10.80 9.51
CA GLU A 263 -23.25 -11.38 8.33
C GLU A 263 -23.17 -12.91 8.31
N ARG A 264 -22.04 -13.48 8.71
CA ARG A 264 -21.90 -14.93 8.89
C ARG A 264 -22.87 -15.47 9.95
N PHE A 265 -22.99 -14.79 11.09
CA PHE A 265 -23.89 -15.22 12.16
C PHE A 265 -25.37 -15.13 11.77
N SER A 266 -25.78 -14.07 11.07
CA SER A 266 -27.16 -13.94 10.58
C SER A 266 -27.50 -15.02 9.56
N LEU A 267 -26.56 -15.38 8.68
CA LEU A 267 -26.75 -16.43 7.67
C LEU A 267 -26.91 -17.81 8.31
N GLU A 268 -26.07 -18.17 9.29
CA GLU A 268 -26.15 -19.47 9.98
C GLU A 268 -27.48 -19.64 10.74
N MET A 269 -27.97 -18.58 11.39
CA MET A 269 -29.28 -18.57 12.03
C MET A 269 -30.42 -18.85 11.04
N VAL A 270 -30.38 -18.25 9.86
CA VAL A 270 -31.40 -18.43 8.82
C VAL A 270 -31.37 -19.85 8.26
N ILE A 271 -30.18 -20.44 8.09
CA ILE A 271 -30.02 -21.83 7.64
C ILE A 271 -30.63 -22.80 8.66
N SER A 272 -30.34 -22.63 9.95
CA SER A 272 -30.88 -23.49 11.01
C SER A 272 -32.41 -23.40 11.10
N LEU A 273 -32.98 -22.19 11.06
CA LEU A 273 -34.43 -21.97 11.08
C LEU A 273 -35.13 -22.62 9.86
N LYS A 274 -34.52 -22.51 8.67
CA LYS A 274 -35.04 -23.10 7.42
C LYS A 274 -35.07 -24.63 7.47
N ARG A 275 -34.03 -25.25 8.05
CA ARG A 275 -33.97 -26.71 8.27
C ARG A 275 -35.19 -27.20 9.05
N ARG A 276 -35.49 -26.54 10.18
CA ARG A 276 -36.60 -26.91 11.08
C ARG A 276 -37.99 -26.69 10.49
N VAL A 277 -38.20 -25.57 9.79
CA VAL A 277 -39.49 -25.28 9.14
C VAL A 277 -39.81 -26.36 8.10
N ASN A 278 -38.82 -26.78 7.32
CA ASN A 278 -39.02 -27.84 6.32
C ASN A 278 -39.35 -29.21 6.94
N GLU A 279 -38.76 -29.55 8.08
CA GLU A 279 -39.10 -30.78 8.81
C GLU A 279 -40.55 -30.78 9.33
N GLN A 280 -41.03 -29.63 9.85
CA GLN A 280 -42.42 -29.50 10.32
C GLN A 280 -43.44 -29.50 9.19
N ILE A 281 -43.16 -28.83 8.07
CA ILE A 281 -44.02 -28.86 6.87
C ILE A 281 -44.21 -30.31 6.41
N LYS A 282 -43.11 -31.07 6.32
CA LYS A 282 -43.16 -32.47 5.89
C LYS A 282 -44.06 -33.33 6.79
N SER A 283 -43.94 -33.19 8.12
CA SER A 283 -44.76 -33.95 9.07
C SER A 283 -46.26 -33.63 8.98
N LEU A 284 -46.64 -32.37 8.74
CA LEU A 284 -48.06 -31.97 8.67
C LEU A 284 -48.71 -32.35 7.34
N THR A 285 -47.96 -32.29 6.24
CA THR A 285 -48.47 -32.73 4.92
C THR A 285 -48.84 -34.21 4.95
N GLU A 286 -48.00 -35.06 5.54
CA GLU A 286 -48.25 -36.50 5.67
C GLU A 286 -49.53 -36.81 6.47
N GLN A 287 -49.86 -36.02 7.51
CA GLN A 287 -51.06 -36.18 8.32
C GLN A 287 -52.36 -35.77 7.61
N LEU A 288 -52.34 -34.67 6.84
CA LEU A 288 -53.53 -34.17 6.13
C LEU A 288 -53.89 -35.04 4.91
N GLU A 289 -52.89 -35.52 4.16
CA GLU A 289 -53.11 -36.42 3.02
C GLU A 289 -53.78 -37.74 3.46
N ALA A 290 -53.39 -38.29 4.62
CA ALA A 290 -54.03 -39.48 5.20
C ALA A 290 -55.50 -39.27 5.59
N SER A 291 -55.88 -38.03 5.96
CA SER A 291 -57.25 -37.69 6.42
C SER A 291 -58.20 -37.43 5.25
N LEU A 292 -57.73 -36.76 4.20
CA LEU A 292 -58.52 -36.48 2.99
C LEU A 292 -58.96 -37.77 2.28
N CYS A 293 -58.09 -38.78 2.25
CA CYS A 293 -58.36 -40.11 1.66
C CYS A 293 -59.56 -40.84 2.30
N LYS A 294 -59.91 -40.55 3.56
CA LYS A 294 -61.03 -41.21 4.27
C LYS A 294 -62.40 -40.56 4.00
N LEU A 295 -62.45 -39.25 3.72
CA LEU A 295 -63.69 -38.48 3.52
C LEU A 295 -64.27 -38.60 2.10
N THR A 296 -63.52 -39.17 1.15
CA THR A 296 -63.92 -39.23 -0.27
C THR A 296 -64.76 -40.48 -0.63
N ALA A 297 -64.96 -41.41 0.31
CA ALA A 297 -65.88 -42.54 0.15
C ALA A 297 -67.30 -42.12 0.60
N GLY A 298 -68.23 -41.96 -0.34
CA GLY A 298 -69.60 -41.46 -0.07
C GLY A 298 -70.55 -42.53 0.53
N PRO A 299 -71.56 -42.15 1.34
CA PRO A 299 -72.51 -43.10 1.95
C PRO A 299 -73.82 -43.24 1.16
N GLU A 300 -74.27 -44.48 0.93
CA GLU A 300 -75.52 -44.79 0.23
C GLU A 300 -76.63 -45.28 1.19
N SER A 301 -76.35 -45.34 2.50
CA SER A 301 -77.33 -45.75 3.51
C SER A 301 -77.37 -44.85 4.75
N ILE A 302 -78.52 -44.82 5.42
CA ILE A 302 -78.76 -44.09 6.69
C ILE A 302 -77.76 -44.48 7.80
N ARG A 303 -77.17 -45.68 7.77
CA ARG A 303 -76.16 -46.12 8.76
C ARG A 303 -74.74 -45.63 8.46
N GLU A 304 -74.38 -45.47 7.20
CA GLU A 304 -73.06 -44.93 6.80
C GLU A 304 -72.99 -43.42 7.03
N ILE A 305 -74.12 -42.72 6.92
CA ILE A 305 -74.26 -41.30 7.29
C ILE A 305 -73.87 -41.08 8.77
N ALA A 306 -74.21 -41.99 9.68
CA ALA A 306 -73.89 -41.82 11.11
C ALA A 306 -72.38 -41.98 11.44
N VAL A 307 -71.66 -42.85 10.71
CA VAL A 307 -70.22 -43.07 10.92
C VAL A 307 -69.40 -41.91 10.35
N SER A 308 -69.72 -41.48 9.13
CA SER A 308 -69.11 -40.31 8.48
C SER A 308 -69.38 -39.02 9.27
N VAL A 309 -70.55 -38.89 9.91
CA VAL A 309 -70.86 -37.76 10.81
C VAL A 309 -69.99 -37.77 12.08
N SER A 310 -69.57 -38.93 12.60
CA SER A 310 -68.71 -38.99 13.80
C SER A 310 -67.24 -38.64 13.51
N GLU A 311 -66.74 -39.04 12.34
CA GLU A 311 -65.36 -38.81 11.91
C GLU A 311 -65.16 -37.36 11.43
N VAL A 312 -66.18 -36.78 10.78
CA VAL A 312 -66.30 -35.34 10.55
C VAL A 312 -66.23 -34.58 11.87
N LYS A 313 -66.89 -35.06 12.93
CA LYS A 313 -66.88 -34.41 14.26
C LYS A 313 -65.50 -34.37 14.93
N LYS A 314 -64.68 -35.42 14.77
CA LYS A 314 -63.28 -35.44 15.24
C LYS A 314 -62.41 -34.47 14.43
N LEU A 315 -62.51 -34.50 13.10
CA LEU A 315 -61.74 -33.63 12.22
C LEU A 315 -62.11 -32.15 12.40
N THR A 316 -63.39 -31.83 12.65
CA THR A 316 -63.84 -30.48 13.01
C THR A 316 -63.19 -29.98 14.31
N SER A 317 -62.79 -30.86 15.24
CA SER A 317 -62.13 -30.47 16.50
C SER A 317 -60.61 -30.29 16.37
N GLU A 318 -59.95 -30.97 15.43
CA GLU A 318 -58.49 -30.91 15.21
C GLU A 318 -58.07 -29.82 14.19
N LEU A 319 -58.94 -29.50 13.23
CA LEU A 319 -58.74 -28.46 12.21
C LEU A 319 -58.32 -27.08 12.78
N PRO A 320 -58.89 -26.57 13.90
CA PRO A 320 -58.45 -25.32 14.50
C PRO A 320 -57.03 -25.37 15.11
N SER A 321 -56.55 -26.56 15.51
CA SER A 321 -55.19 -26.74 16.02
C SER A 321 -54.17 -26.75 14.90
N ILE A 322 -54.47 -27.46 13.80
CA ILE A 322 -53.62 -27.51 12.59
C ILE A 322 -53.60 -26.14 11.91
N GLY A 323 -54.74 -25.42 11.88
CA GLY A 323 -54.80 -24.04 11.40
C GLY A 323 -53.86 -23.09 12.15
N ARG A 324 -53.82 -23.16 13.48
CA ARG A 324 -52.87 -22.37 14.30
C ARG A 324 -51.40 -22.73 14.02
N GLN A 325 -51.09 -24.01 13.79
CA GLN A 325 -49.74 -24.42 13.42
C GLN A 325 -49.33 -23.94 12.02
N LEU A 326 -50.28 -23.90 11.07
CA LEU A 326 -50.06 -23.37 9.72
C LEU A 326 -49.82 -21.85 9.75
N GLU A 327 -50.54 -21.11 10.60
CA GLU A 327 -50.30 -19.67 10.83
C GLU A 327 -48.90 -19.44 11.41
N ALA A 328 -48.51 -20.17 12.47
CA ALA A 328 -47.17 -20.07 13.06
C ALA A 328 -46.04 -20.42 12.06
N LEU A 329 -46.23 -21.43 11.21
CA LEU A 329 -45.28 -21.76 10.14
C LEU A 329 -45.22 -20.68 9.05
N SER A 330 -46.34 -20.05 8.73
CA SER A 330 -46.39 -18.93 7.78
C SER A 330 -45.64 -17.71 8.31
N GLU A 331 -45.76 -17.41 9.61
CA GLU A 331 -45.01 -16.36 10.28
C GLU A 331 -43.49 -16.64 10.27
N ARG A 332 -43.07 -17.88 10.56
CA ARG A 332 -41.65 -18.28 10.46
C ARG A 332 -41.11 -18.20 9.04
N ALA A 333 -41.90 -18.60 8.04
CA ALA A 333 -41.51 -18.49 6.63
C ALA A 333 -41.33 -17.02 6.21
N ALA A 334 -42.24 -16.13 6.65
CA ALA A 334 -42.11 -14.69 6.42
C ALA A 334 -40.85 -14.10 7.10
N LEU A 335 -40.46 -14.61 8.28
CA LEU A 335 -39.20 -14.21 8.93
C LEU A 335 -37.97 -14.66 8.14
N ILE A 336 -37.98 -15.85 7.53
CA ILE A 336 -36.89 -16.34 6.66
C ILE A 336 -36.78 -15.46 5.40
N GLU A 337 -37.91 -15.13 4.77
CA GLU A 337 -37.94 -14.28 3.57
C GLU A 337 -37.46 -12.86 3.86
N THR A 338 -37.93 -12.24 4.95
CA THR A 338 -37.50 -10.90 5.37
C THR A 338 -36.04 -10.84 5.87
N ALA A 339 -35.45 -11.99 6.19
CA ALA A 339 -34.04 -12.13 6.52
C ALA A 339 -33.15 -12.51 5.31
N GLY A 340 -33.73 -12.71 4.12
CA GLY A 340 -32.98 -13.02 2.89
C GLY A 340 -32.72 -14.50 2.64
N GLY A 341 -33.38 -15.43 3.35
CA GLY A 341 -33.19 -16.88 3.23
C GLY A 341 -33.92 -17.56 2.06
N GLY A 342 -34.60 -16.79 1.22
CA GLY A 342 -35.42 -17.25 0.10
C GLY A 342 -36.74 -17.92 0.53
N ALA A 343 -37.61 -18.20 -0.45
CA ALA A 343 -38.94 -18.77 -0.20
C ALA A 343 -38.87 -20.17 0.43
N VAL A 344 -39.80 -20.44 1.35
CA VAL A 344 -39.97 -21.77 1.98
C VAL A 344 -40.85 -22.64 1.08
N VAL A 345 -40.29 -23.76 0.61
CA VAL A 345 -40.96 -24.63 -0.37
C VAL A 345 -41.92 -25.60 0.35
N GLY A 346 -43.17 -25.68 -0.11
CA GLY A 346 -44.17 -26.67 0.36
C GLY A 346 -45.30 -26.11 1.23
N LEU A 347 -45.26 -24.82 1.58
CA LEU A 347 -46.27 -24.19 2.45
C LEU A 347 -47.63 -23.97 1.73
N ASP A 348 -47.62 -23.62 0.45
CA ASP A 348 -48.85 -23.47 -0.36
C ASP A 348 -49.58 -24.80 -0.56
N ARG A 349 -48.83 -25.88 -0.81
CA ARG A 349 -49.38 -27.23 -0.91
C ARG A 349 -50.07 -27.67 0.38
N LEU A 350 -49.50 -27.35 1.54
CA LEU A 350 -50.10 -27.62 2.84
C LEU A 350 -51.40 -26.80 3.05
N ARG A 351 -51.44 -25.54 2.59
CA ARG A 351 -52.62 -24.67 2.65
C ARG A 351 -53.76 -25.17 1.75
N GLU A 352 -53.45 -25.59 0.53
CA GLU A 352 -54.42 -26.17 -0.41
C GLU A 352 -55.04 -27.47 0.14
N LEU A 353 -54.21 -28.36 0.70
CA LEU A 353 -54.68 -29.59 1.33
C LEU A 353 -55.61 -29.32 2.53
N CYS A 354 -55.31 -28.32 3.35
CA CYS A 354 -56.16 -27.92 4.48
C CYS A 354 -57.52 -27.35 4.01
N GLY A 355 -57.51 -26.52 2.95
CA GLY A 355 -58.72 -25.98 2.34
C GLY A 355 -59.62 -27.05 1.72
N ALA A 356 -59.04 -28.02 1.03
CA ALA A 356 -59.77 -29.13 0.41
C ALA A 356 -60.52 -30.00 1.44
N VAL A 357 -59.91 -30.26 2.61
CA VAL A 357 -60.57 -30.99 3.72
C VAL A 357 -61.74 -30.19 4.30
N THR A 358 -61.65 -28.85 4.34
CA THR A 358 -62.67 -27.97 4.94
C THR A 358 -63.95 -27.87 4.07
N VAL A 359 -63.80 -27.67 2.76
CA VAL A 359 -64.95 -27.52 1.82
C VAL A 359 -65.81 -28.79 1.71
N LYS A 360 -65.17 -29.97 1.83
CA LYS A 360 -65.88 -31.26 1.80
C LYS A 360 -66.73 -31.51 3.05
N VAL A 361 -66.38 -30.90 4.19
CA VAL A 361 -67.16 -30.99 5.43
C VAL A 361 -68.42 -30.12 5.37
N GLU A 362 -68.40 -28.98 4.66
CA GLU A 362 -69.52 -28.01 4.59
C GLU A 362 -70.63 -28.38 3.58
N SER A 363 -70.30 -29.09 2.49
CA SER A 363 -71.25 -29.42 1.41
C SER A 363 -72.23 -30.57 1.69
N PHE A 364 -72.14 -31.23 2.85
CA PHE A 364 -72.97 -32.39 3.21
C PHE A 364 -74.39 -32.02 3.72
N GLY A 365 -74.68 -30.73 3.94
CA GLY A 365 -75.93 -30.25 4.57
C GLY A 365 -77.10 -29.89 3.65
N THR A 366 -76.87 -29.61 2.36
CA THR A 366 -77.88 -29.04 1.44
C THR A 366 -78.75 -30.07 0.71
N ILE A 367 -78.37 -31.36 0.73
CA ILE A 367 -79.12 -32.46 0.11
C ILE A 367 -80.46 -32.72 0.84
N VAL A 368 -80.64 -32.18 2.03
CA VAL A 368 -81.79 -32.42 2.92
C VAL A 368 -83.02 -31.56 2.56
N GLU A 369 -82.87 -30.43 1.83
CA GLU A 369 -83.93 -29.42 1.59
C GLU A 369 -84.74 -29.59 0.28
N GLU A 370 -84.36 -30.51 -0.62
CA GLU A 370 -85.07 -30.76 -1.90
C GLU A 370 -86.53 -31.25 -1.73
N THR A 371 -86.93 -31.68 -0.54
CA THR A 371 -88.27 -32.25 -0.27
C THR A 371 -89.40 -31.20 -0.16
N ARG A 372 -89.10 -29.92 -0.38
CA ARG A 372 -89.98 -28.74 -0.18
C ARG A 372 -90.83 -28.35 -1.41
N GLU A 373 -91.16 -29.34 -2.24
CA GLU A 373 -91.66 -29.23 -3.63
C GLU A 373 -93.17 -28.91 -3.80
N LYS A 374 -93.94 -28.65 -2.73
CA LYS A 374 -95.42 -28.57 -2.79
C LYS A 374 -96.03 -27.21 -3.16
N LEU A 375 -95.24 -26.14 -3.28
CA LEU A 375 -95.71 -24.76 -3.49
C LEU A 375 -95.82 -24.34 -4.98
N ARG A 376 -95.81 -25.33 -5.89
CA ARG A 376 -95.48 -25.18 -7.31
C ARG A 376 -96.66 -24.91 -8.27
N SER A 377 -97.93 -24.92 -7.86
CA SER A 377 -99.03 -25.11 -8.83
C SER A 377 -99.92 -23.91 -9.22
N LYS A 378 -99.87 -22.74 -8.56
CA LYS A 378 -100.78 -21.60 -8.86
C LYS A 378 -100.23 -20.50 -9.78
N MET A 379 -98.92 -20.43 -9.99
CA MET A 379 -98.27 -19.34 -10.76
C MET A 379 -98.11 -19.61 -12.26
N SER A 380 -98.59 -20.74 -12.75
CA SER A 380 -98.37 -21.21 -14.13
C SER A 380 -99.20 -20.49 -15.21
N GLY A 381 -100.23 -19.70 -14.86
CA GLY A 381 -101.14 -19.06 -15.82
C GLY A 381 -100.62 -17.76 -16.48
N ARG A 382 -100.01 -16.84 -15.71
CA ARG A 382 -99.48 -15.56 -16.22
C ARG A 382 -98.19 -15.75 -17.05
N VAL A 383 -97.53 -16.89 -16.89
CA VAL A 383 -96.36 -17.34 -17.66
C VAL A 383 -96.64 -17.46 -19.17
N ALA A 384 -97.88 -17.76 -19.56
CA ALA A 384 -98.20 -18.12 -20.95
C ALA A 384 -98.21 -16.91 -21.92
N GLU A 385 -98.47 -15.70 -21.45
CA GLU A 385 -98.55 -14.49 -22.30
C GLU A 385 -97.16 -13.93 -22.63
N LEU A 386 -96.27 -13.93 -21.65
CA LEU A 386 -94.86 -13.57 -21.81
C LEU A 386 -94.15 -14.51 -22.81
N LYS A 387 -94.61 -15.78 -22.96
CA LYS A 387 -94.07 -16.73 -23.96
C LYS A 387 -94.21 -16.26 -25.41
N GLY A 388 -95.34 -15.64 -25.78
CA GLY A 388 -95.61 -15.27 -27.17
C GLY A 388 -94.85 -14.03 -27.69
N MET A 389 -94.42 -13.11 -26.83
CA MET A 389 -93.59 -11.97 -27.23
C MET A 389 -92.13 -12.38 -27.45
N VAL A 390 -91.66 -13.33 -26.66
CA VAL A 390 -90.26 -13.78 -26.62
C VAL A 390 -89.92 -14.67 -27.81
N GLU A 391 -90.83 -15.55 -28.23
CA GLU A 391 -90.63 -16.42 -29.40
C GLU A 391 -90.45 -15.63 -30.72
N ARG A 392 -91.14 -14.50 -30.87
CA ARG A 392 -91.03 -13.62 -32.06
C ARG A 392 -89.69 -12.88 -32.10
N TYR A 393 -89.21 -12.39 -30.96
CA TYR A 393 -87.91 -11.73 -30.87
C TYR A 393 -86.76 -12.73 -31.05
N ALA A 394 -86.85 -13.92 -30.44
CA ALA A 394 -85.85 -14.97 -30.56
C ALA A 394 -85.61 -15.41 -32.01
N SER A 395 -86.68 -15.51 -32.80
CA SER A 395 -86.60 -15.87 -34.23
C SER A 395 -85.84 -14.83 -35.07
N ARG A 396 -86.03 -13.53 -34.78
CA ARG A 396 -85.34 -12.42 -35.46
C ARG A 396 -83.85 -12.35 -35.07
N TRP A 397 -83.54 -12.60 -33.79
CA TRP A 397 -82.16 -12.63 -33.27
C TRP A 397 -81.35 -13.79 -33.86
N GLN A 398 -81.90 -15.00 -33.95
CA GLN A 398 -81.17 -16.14 -34.51
C GLN A 398 -80.84 -15.99 -36.00
N ALA A 399 -81.67 -15.27 -36.76
CA ALA A 399 -81.47 -15.07 -38.21
C ALA A 399 -80.43 -13.99 -38.56
N LEU A 400 -80.23 -12.99 -37.68
CA LEU A 400 -79.50 -11.76 -38.01
C LEU A 400 -78.40 -11.39 -36.99
N LYS A 401 -78.03 -12.29 -36.08
CA LYS A 401 -76.96 -12.03 -35.11
C LYS A 401 -75.61 -11.78 -35.81
N PRO A 402 -74.78 -10.83 -35.34
CA PRO A 402 -73.46 -10.60 -35.90
C PRO A 402 -72.55 -11.83 -35.74
N VAL A 403 -71.80 -12.18 -36.79
CA VAL A 403 -70.83 -13.27 -36.80
C VAL A 403 -69.44 -12.67 -37.05
N VAL A 404 -68.47 -13.10 -36.23
CA VAL A 404 -67.03 -12.75 -36.37
C VAL A 404 -66.25 -14.05 -36.34
N GLU A 405 -65.26 -14.17 -37.21
CA GLU A 405 -64.33 -15.30 -37.23
C GLU A 405 -63.11 -15.02 -36.33
N GLU A 406 -62.54 -16.07 -35.71
CA GLU A 406 -61.40 -15.93 -34.78
C GLU A 406 -60.13 -15.35 -35.44
N GLY A 407 -60.07 -15.30 -36.78
CA GLY A 407 -58.98 -14.73 -37.57
C GLY A 407 -59.20 -13.29 -38.04
N ASP A 408 -60.35 -12.67 -37.73
CA ASP A 408 -60.64 -11.31 -38.17
C ASP A 408 -59.79 -10.27 -37.39
N SER A 409 -59.31 -9.25 -38.11
CA SER A 409 -58.56 -8.16 -37.49
C SER A 409 -59.51 -7.17 -36.78
N PRO A 410 -59.16 -6.70 -35.55
CA PRO A 410 -59.87 -5.62 -34.87
C PRO A 410 -60.01 -4.32 -35.68
N PHE A 411 -59.15 -4.13 -36.69
CA PHE A 411 -59.14 -2.95 -37.55
C PHE A 411 -59.98 -3.11 -38.82
N SER A 412 -60.58 -4.28 -39.07
CA SER A 412 -61.41 -4.50 -40.25
C SER A 412 -62.68 -3.64 -40.25
N THR A 413 -63.17 -3.30 -41.45
CA THR A 413 -64.40 -2.52 -41.64
C THR A 413 -65.64 -3.36 -41.32
N ALA A 414 -65.62 -4.66 -41.62
CA ALA A 414 -66.72 -5.59 -41.33
C ALA A 414 -67.01 -5.71 -39.82
N VAL A 415 -65.97 -5.80 -38.99
CA VAL A 415 -66.12 -5.87 -37.52
C VAL A 415 -66.58 -4.53 -36.93
N LYS A 416 -66.32 -3.41 -37.61
CA LYS A 416 -66.85 -2.08 -37.22
C LYS A 416 -68.37 -2.02 -37.40
N GLU A 417 -68.84 -2.36 -38.59
CA GLU A 417 -70.26 -2.34 -38.94
C GLU A 417 -71.08 -3.33 -38.08
N ALA A 418 -70.46 -4.45 -37.68
CA ALA A 418 -71.04 -5.40 -36.74
C ALA A 418 -71.22 -4.81 -35.33
N SER A 419 -70.26 -4.01 -34.85
CA SER A 419 -70.33 -3.33 -33.55
C SER A 419 -71.40 -2.24 -33.54
N ASP A 420 -71.49 -1.43 -34.60
CA ASP A 420 -72.45 -0.32 -34.68
C ASP A 420 -73.92 -0.81 -34.71
N ARG A 421 -74.19 -2.01 -35.27
CA ARG A 421 -75.53 -2.63 -35.29
C ARG A 421 -75.99 -3.13 -33.92
N MET A 422 -75.11 -3.30 -32.94
CA MET A 422 -75.47 -3.84 -31.62
C MET A 422 -76.27 -2.86 -30.75
N ASP A 423 -76.12 -1.56 -30.96
CA ASP A 423 -76.88 -0.53 -30.24
C ASP A 423 -78.37 -0.51 -30.64
N GLU A 424 -78.69 -0.87 -31.89
CA GLU A 424 -80.06 -1.02 -32.37
C GLU A 424 -80.77 -2.20 -31.69
N TRP A 425 -80.09 -3.35 -31.53
CA TRP A 425 -80.63 -4.53 -30.85
C TRP A 425 -80.88 -4.30 -29.35
N LYS A 426 -80.00 -3.53 -28.70
CA LYS A 426 -80.12 -3.17 -27.27
C LYS A 426 -81.39 -2.37 -26.99
N ASN A 427 -81.72 -1.42 -27.87
CA ASN A 427 -82.92 -0.59 -27.72
C ASN A 427 -84.20 -1.42 -27.91
N ASP A 428 -84.27 -2.27 -28.93
CA ASP A 428 -85.44 -3.13 -29.22
C ASP A 428 -85.74 -4.13 -28.06
N PHE A 429 -84.73 -4.64 -27.33
CA PHE A 429 -84.93 -5.62 -26.25
C PHE A 429 -85.43 -5.00 -24.93
N SER A 430 -85.06 -3.75 -24.65
CA SER A 430 -85.43 -3.02 -23.43
C SER A 430 -86.94 -2.88 -23.22
N GLY A 431 -87.73 -2.80 -24.30
CA GLY A 431 -89.19 -2.76 -24.25
C GLY A 431 -89.87 -4.07 -23.86
N ILE A 432 -89.22 -5.22 -24.06
CA ILE A 432 -89.70 -6.54 -23.61
C ILE A 432 -89.34 -6.76 -22.12
N ARG A 433 -88.19 -6.21 -21.70
CA ARG A 433 -87.69 -6.30 -20.32
C ARG A 433 -88.58 -5.61 -19.29
N THR A 434 -89.08 -4.41 -19.59
CA THR A 434 -89.99 -3.68 -18.71
C THR A 434 -91.31 -4.42 -18.49
N PHE A 435 -91.78 -5.22 -19.44
CA PHE A 435 -93.00 -6.04 -19.32
C PHE A 435 -92.77 -7.31 -18.46
N ALA A 436 -91.57 -7.92 -18.56
CA ALA A 436 -91.18 -9.07 -17.74
C ALA A 436 -90.99 -8.72 -16.26
N ASP A 437 -90.40 -7.55 -15.96
CA ASP A 437 -90.10 -7.13 -14.59
C ASP A 437 -91.38 -6.80 -13.77
N VAL A 438 -92.43 -6.27 -14.42
CA VAL A 438 -93.75 -6.08 -13.80
C VAL A 438 -94.39 -7.43 -13.42
N LEU A 439 -94.21 -8.49 -14.23
CA LEU A 439 -94.72 -9.84 -13.93
C LEU A 439 -93.92 -10.57 -12.84
N ARG A 440 -92.60 -10.34 -12.77
CA ARG A 440 -91.71 -10.90 -11.74
C ARG A 440 -91.96 -10.28 -10.37
N SER A 441 -92.22 -8.98 -10.30
CA SER A 441 -92.60 -8.28 -9.06
C SER A 441 -93.87 -8.89 -8.44
N ASP A 442 -94.88 -9.16 -9.27
CA ASP A 442 -96.14 -9.78 -8.83
C ASP A 442 -95.99 -11.25 -8.39
N CYS A 443 -94.91 -11.93 -8.79
CA CYS A 443 -94.62 -13.32 -8.35
C CYS A 443 -93.81 -13.39 -7.05
N ALA A 444 -92.99 -12.37 -6.77
CA ALA A 444 -92.20 -12.26 -5.56
C ALA A 444 -93.06 -11.96 -4.31
N GLU A 445 -94.13 -11.16 -4.44
CA GLU A 445 -95.05 -10.84 -3.32
C GLU A 445 -95.83 -12.05 -2.77
N PHE A 446 -95.91 -13.18 -3.49
CA PHE A 446 -96.66 -14.39 -3.10
C PHE A 446 -95.81 -15.67 -2.92
N GLY A 447 -94.47 -15.56 -2.95
CA GLY A 447 -93.57 -16.68 -2.68
C GLY A 447 -93.66 -17.85 -3.68
N MET A 448 -94.01 -17.56 -4.94
CA MET A 448 -94.05 -18.54 -6.02
C MET A 448 -92.89 -18.34 -6.99
N ALA A 449 -92.50 -19.43 -7.66
CA ALA A 449 -91.41 -19.36 -8.63
C ALA A 449 -91.76 -18.37 -9.76
N PRO A 450 -90.80 -17.51 -10.16
CA PRO A 450 -90.99 -16.52 -11.20
C PRO A 450 -91.42 -17.18 -12.52
N PRO A 451 -92.16 -16.46 -13.39
CA PRO A 451 -92.78 -17.08 -14.53
C PRO A 451 -91.74 -17.52 -15.59
N GLU A 452 -91.52 -18.83 -15.72
CA GLU A 452 -90.57 -19.40 -16.69
C GLU A 452 -91.10 -19.32 -18.13
N VAL A 453 -90.69 -18.26 -18.81
CA VAL A 453 -90.69 -18.20 -20.26
C VAL A 453 -89.36 -18.75 -20.73
N GLY A 454 -89.31 -20.05 -21.03
CA GLY A 454 -88.06 -20.79 -21.19
C GLY A 454 -87.07 -20.23 -22.22
N ILE A 455 -87.51 -19.39 -23.15
CA ILE A 455 -86.63 -18.74 -24.14
C ILE A 455 -86.18 -17.35 -23.67
N TYR A 456 -86.88 -16.72 -22.73
CA TYR A 456 -86.66 -15.32 -22.34
C TYR A 456 -85.36 -15.13 -21.58
N ASP A 457 -85.12 -15.92 -20.53
CA ASP A 457 -83.92 -15.79 -19.71
C ASP A 457 -82.66 -16.18 -20.51
N SER A 458 -82.77 -17.17 -21.41
CA SER A 458 -81.70 -17.55 -22.36
C SER A 458 -81.40 -16.42 -23.35
N LEU A 459 -82.44 -15.81 -23.93
CA LEU A 459 -82.31 -14.74 -24.91
C LEU A 459 -81.85 -13.42 -24.28
N GLU A 460 -82.34 -13.09 -23.08
CA GLU A 460 -81.89 -11.95 -22.25
C GLU A 460 -80.41 -12.12 -21.87
N SER A 461 -80.00 -13.32 -21.47
CA SER A 461 -78.60 -13.63 -21.17
C SER A 461 -77.72 -13.54 -22.41
N GLU A 462 -78.12 -14.12 -23.54
CA GLU A 462 -77.37 -14.09 -24.80
C GLU A 462 -77.20 -12.66 -25.35
N ILE A 463 -78.28 -11.86 -25.38
CA ILE A 463 -78.23 -10.48 -25.89
C ILE A 463 -77.46 -9.58 -24.94
N SER A 464 -77.68 -9.71 -23.62
CA SER A 464 -76.93 -8.91 -22.64
C SER A 464 -75.45 -9.24 -22.67
N GLN A 465 -75.07 -10.52 -22.83
CA GLN A 465 -73.67 -10.94 -22.99
C GLN A 465 -73.07 -10.42 -24.31
N ALA A 466 -73.82 -10.46 -25.42
CA ALA A 466 -73.36 -9.94 -26.70
C ALA A 466 -73.16 -8.41 -26.65
N VAL A 467 -74.14 -7.65 -26.15
CA VAL A 467 -74.05 -6.18 -26.01
C VAL A 467 -72.88 -5.76 -25.11
N LEU A 468 -72.68 -6.46 -23.99
CA LEU A 468 -71.55 -6.19 -23.09
C LEU A 468 -70.20 -6.48 -23.76
N SER A 469 -70.08 -7.59 -24.48
CA SER A 469 -68.79 -8.00 -25.09
C SER A 469 -68.42 -7.13 -26.29
N TRP A 470 -69.41 -6.73 -27.09
CA TRP A 470 -69.22 -5.79 -28.21
C TRP A 470 -68.99 -4.34 -27.76
N GLY A 471 -69.61 -3.90 -26.67
CA GLY A 471 -69.34 -2.57 -26.09
C GLY A 471 -67.89 -2.43 -25.61
N ILE A 472 -67.38 -3.44 -24.90
CA ILE A 472 -65.99 -3.49 -24.44
C ILE A 472 -65.01 -3.52 -25.62
N PHE A 473 -65.36 -4.23 -26.70
CA PHE A 473 -64.57 -4.23 -27.93
C PHE A 473 -64.49 -2.84 -28.59
N SER A 474 -65.60 -2.10 -28.62
CA SER A 474 -65.63 -0.72 -29.15
C SER A 474 -64.71 0.22 -28.35
N ASP A 475 -64.74 0.10 -27.03
CA ASP A 475 -63.84 0.86 -26.15
C ASP A 475 -62.36 0.48 -26.39
N PHE A 476 -62.05 -0.82 -26.50
CA PHE A 476 -60.70 -1.31 -26.77
C PHE A 476 -60.15 -0.81 -28.11
N ARG A 477 -60.99 -0.86 -29.15
CA ARG A 477 -60.65 -0.37 -30.50
C ARG A 477 -60.41 1.13 -30.51
N THR A 478 -61.22 1.91 -29.79
CA THR A 478 -61.07 3.37 -29.73
C THR A 478 -59.73 3.76 -29.11
N VAL A 479 -59.35 3.12 -28.00
CA VAL A 479 -58.05 3.35 -27.34
C VAL A 479 -56.88 3.00 -28.26
N LEU A 480 -56.96 1.90 -29.01
CA LEU A 480 -55.92 1.51 -29.97
C LEU A 480 -55.80 2.49 -31.14
N LEU A 481 -56.92 3.00 -31.67
CA LEU A 481 -56.93 3.97 -32.77
C LEU A 481 -56.39 5.33 -32.34
N ASP A 482 -56.68 5.76 -31.11
CA ASP A 482 -56.17 7.02 -30.58
C ASP A 482 -54.64 6.96 -30.38
N LEU A 483 -54.12 5.84 -29.90
CA LEU A 483 -52.67 5.60 -29.82
C LEU A 483 -52.02 5.53 -31.21
N GLY A 484 -52.70 4.92 -32.18
CA GLY A 484 -52.19 4.73 -33.55
C GLY A 484 -51.95 6.03 -34.33
N ARG A 485 -52.62 7.13 -33.97
CA ARG A 485 -52.53 8.44 -34.66
C ARG A 485 -51.24 9.21 -34.39
N GLU A 486 -50.52 8.91 -33.31
CA GLU A 486 -49.27 9.60 -32.97
C GLU A 486 -48.12 9.17 -33.91
N LEU A 487 -47.18 10.09 -34.19
CA LEU A 487 -45.93 9.78 -34.91
C LEU A 487 -44.99 8.97 -34.01
N TRP A 488 -44.26 8.03 -34.60
CA TRP A 488 -43.38 7.11 -33.88
C TRP A 488 -42.25 7.83 -33.14
N LEU A 489 -41.64 8.85 -33.77
CA LEU A 489 -40.54 9.61 -33.15
C LEU A 489 -41.00 10.36 -31.89
N ASP A 490 -42.22 10.90 -31.88
CA ASP A 490 -42.79 11.60 -30.73
C ASP A 490 -43.28 10.64 -29.64
N PHE A 491 -43.72 9.45 -30.05
CA PHE A 491 -44.24 8.41 -29.15
C PHE A 491 -43.13 7.58 -28.48
N ARG A 492 -42.00 7.36 -29.15
CA ARG A 492 -40.91 6.49 -28.71
C ARG A 492 -40.35 6.82 -27.30
N PRO A 493 -40.15 8.09 -26.89
CA PRO A 493 -39.77 8.42 -25.51
C PRO A 493 -40.85 8.07 -24.47
N ARG A 494 -42.12 7.99 -24.90
CA ARG A 494 -43.31 7.67 -24.08
C ARG A 494 -43.77 6.22 -24.26
N ILE A 495 -42.90 5.32 -24.73
CA ILE A 495 -43.24 3.91 -25.01
C ILE A 495 -43.79 3.15 -23.78
N THR A 496 -43.51 3.61 -22.56
CA THR A 496 -44.12 3.09 -21.32
C THR A 496 -45.65 3.25 -21.29
N ARG A 497 -46.20 4.25 -21.99
CA ARG A 497 -47.65 4.45 -22.15
C ARG A 497 -48.33 3.27 -22.83
N LEU A 498 -47.66 2.61 -23.78
CA LEU A 498 -48.19 1.38 -24.39
C LEU A 498 -48.27 0.23 -23.38
N GLY A 499 -47.30 0.14 -22.46
CA GLY A 499 -47.32 -0.85 -21.38
C GLY A 499 -48.46 -0.60 -20.39
N GLN A 500 -48.67 0.66 -19.98
CA GLN A 500 -49.79 1.05 -19.12
C GLN A 500 -51.14 0.66 -19.73
N VAL A 501 -51.33 0.90 -21.03
CA VAL A 501 -52.54 0.51 -21.76
C VAL A 501 -52.69 -1.02 -21.80
N ILE A 502 -51.60 -1.77 -21.99
CA ILE A 502 -51.64 -3.24 -21.94
C ILE A 502 -52.03 -3.74 -20.54
N ASP A 503 -51.53 -3.14 -19.47
CA ASP A 503 -51.87 -3.49 -18.09
C ASP A 503 -53.34 -3.15 -17.77
N GLU A 504 -53.80 -1.96 -18.15
CA GLU A 504 -55.19 -1.51 -17.98
C GLU A 504 -56.20 -2.44 -18.68
N TRP A 505 -55.86 -2.91 -19.88
CA TRP A 505 -56.71 -3.83 -20.64
C TRP A 505 -56.53 -5.29 -20.23
N ARG A 506 -55.42 -5.67 -19.58
CA ARG A 506 -55.22 -6.98 -18.94
C ARG A 506 -56.33 -7.27 -17.94
N GLU A 507 -56.55 -6.33 -17.01
CA GLU A 507 -57.55 -6.48 -15.95
C GLU A 507 -58.99 -6.54 -16.50
N LYS A 508 -59.26 -5.88 -17.63
CA LYS A 508 -60.59 -5.84 -18.28
C LYS A 508 -60.89 -7.05 -19.16
N ILE A 509 -59.88 -7.65 -19.79
CA ILE A 509 -60.04 -8.72 -20.79
C ILE A 509 -59.87 -10.12 -20.18
N LEU A 510 -58.88 -10.35 -19.30
CA LEU A 510 -58.54 -11.70 -18.77
C LEU A 510 -59.70 -12.42 -18.05
N PRO A 511 -60.47 -11.77 -17.15
CA PRO A 511 -61.56 -12.43 -16.40
C PRO A 511 -62.69 -12.97 -17.29
N ARG A 512 -62.76 -12.52 -18.55
CA ARG A 512 -63.83 -12.90 -19.50
C ARG A 512 -63.44 -14.10 -20.36
N SER A 513 -62.16 -14.48 -20.37
CA SER A 513 -61.63 -15.65 -21.09
C SER A 513 -61.95 -16.98 -20.39
N THR A 514 -62.19 -16.97 -19.08
CA THR A 514 -62.43 -18.17 -18.25
C THR A 514 -63.91 -18.60 -18.18
N GLY A 515 -64.83 -17.82 -18.76
CA GLY A 515 -66.27 -18.11 -18.81
C GLY A 515 -66.70 -18.88 -20.07
N ARG A 516 -67.84 -18.51 -20.66
CA ARG A 516 -68.22 -18.89 -22.04
C ARG A 516 -67.82 -17.75 -22.99
N PRO A 517 -66.59 -17.73 -23.54
CA PRO A 517 -66.11 -16.62 -24.34
C PRO A 517 -66.83 -16.57 -25.69
N THR A 518 -67.37 -15.40 -26.02
CA THR A 518 -67.91 -15.14 -27.35
C THR A 518 -66.79 -15.11 -28.39
N PRO A 519 -67.08 -15.29 -29.69
CA PRO A 519 -66.06 -15.20 -30.74
C PRO A 519 -65.27 -13.88 -30.71
N VAL A 520 -65.91 -12.77 -30.31
CA VAL A 520 -65.29 -11.44 -30.18
C VAL A 520 -64.33 -11.38 -28.99
N ASP A 521 -64.68 -11.99 -27.84
CA ASP A 521 -63.79 -12.08 -26.70
C ASP A 521 -62.51 -12.85 -27.04
N ARG A 522 -62.63 -13.95 -27.82
CA ARG A 522 -61.46 -14.73 -28.27
C ARG A 522 -60.57 -13.95 -29.23
N MET A 523 -61.17 -13.22 -30.17
CA MET A 523 -60.45 -12.34 -31.08
C MET A 523 -59.69 -11.24 -30.32
N MET A 524 -60.34 -10.59 -29.34
CA MET A 524 -59.71 -9.59 -28.47
C MET A 524 -58.55 -10.17 -27.66
N VAL A 525 -58.74 -11.33 -27.03
CA VAL A 525 -57.70 -12.01 -26.25
C VAL A 525 -56.51 -12.41 -27.13
N ASN A 526 -56.76 -12.94 -28.33
CA ASN A 526 -55.70 -13.34 -29.25
C ASN A 526 -54.85 -12.12 -29.68
N TYR A 527 -55.50 -11.03 -30.06
CA TYR A 527 -54.80 -9.80 -30.43
C TYR A 527 -54.08 -9.15 -29.23
N TYR A 528 -54.69 -9.13 -28.05
CA TYR A 528 -54.07 -8.67 -26.81
C TYR A 528 -52.79 -9.47 -26.50
N ASN A 529 -52.85 -10.80 -26.57
CA ASN A 529 -51.70 -11.67 -26.31
C ASN A 529 -50.56 -11.42 -27.32
N GLN A 530 -50.88 -11.12 -28.58
CA GLN A 530 -49.89 -10.74 -29.58
C GLN A 530 -49.25 -9.38 -29.23
N LEU A 531 -50.04 -8.39 -28.83
CA LEU A 531 -49.55 -7.07 -28.45
C LEU A 531 -48.70 -7.11 -27.17
N GLU A 532 -49.12 -7.88 -26.16
CA GLU A 532 -48.38 -8.08 -24.91
C GLU A 532 -47.02 -8.76 -25.17
N ARG A 533 -46.97 -9.77 -26.04
CA ARG A 533 -45.71 -10.42 -26.43
C ARG A 533 -44.82 -9.52 -27.29
N ALA A 534 -45.39 -8.67 -28.12
CA ALA A 534 -44.64 -7.76 -28.98
C ALA A 534 -44.10 -6.55 -28.21
N TYR A 535 -44.78 -6.11 -27.14
CA TYR A 535 -44.40 -4.92 -26.38
C TYR A 535 -42.95 -4.92 -25.85
N PRO A 536 -42.43 -5.98 -25.21
CA PRO A 536 -41.04 -6.05 -24.78
C PRO A 536 -40.05 -5.88 -25.93
N ILE A 537 -40.36 -6.41 -27.12
CA ILE A 537 -39.54 -6.31 -28.32
C ILE A 537 -39.57 -4.87 -28.83
N ILE A 538 -40.75 -4.27 -28.93
CA ILE A 538 -40.93 -2.88 -29.37
C ILE A 538 -40.19 -1.92 -28.42
N LYS A 539 -40.28 -2.15 -27.10
CA LYS A 539 -39.59 -1.35 -26.07
C LYS A 539 -38.07 -1.50 -26.10
N SER A 540 -37.56 -2.72 -26.16
CA SER A 540 -36.12 -3.00 -26.06
C SER A 540 -35.37 -2.80 -27.39
N CYS A 541 -36.01 -3.13 -28.51
CA CYS A 541 -35.36 -3.14 -29.81
C CYS A 541 -35.63 -1.89 -30.63
N MET A 542 -36.84 -1.31 -30.56
CA MET A 542 -37.21 -0.13 -31.36
C MET A 542 -37.20 1.18 -30.55
N GLY A 543 -36.94 1.11 -29.25
CA GLY A 543 -36.88 2.22 -28.31
C GLY A 543 -35.53 2.93 -28.18
N GLY A 544 -34.42 2.36 -28.68
CA GLY A 544 -33.04 2.89 -28.54
C GLY A 544 -32.55 3.82 -29.67
N GLU A 545 -31.68 4.79 -29.36
CA GLU A 545 -31.15 5.79 -30.33
C GLU A 545 -30.01 5.24 -31.21
N THR A 546 -29.77 3.94 -31.16
CA THR A 546 -28.56 3.29 -31.68
C THR A 546 -28.61 2.99 -33.18
N PHE A 547 -29.76 3.15 -33.84
CA PHE A 547 -29.93 2.81 -35.25
C PHE A 547 -29.54 3.94 -36.21
N GLU A 548 -28.57 3.65 -37.08
CA GLU A 548 -28.27 4.44 -38.26
C GLU A 548 -29.22 4.15 -39.43
N LYS A 549 -29.14 4.96 -40.50
CA LYS A 549 -30.05 4.89 -41.66
C LYS A 549 -30.14 3.50 -42.31
N GLU A 550 -29.05 2.75 -42.33
CA GLU A 550 -29.02 1.38 -42.89
C GLU A 550 -29.74 0.38 -41.97
N HIS A 551 -29.62 0.54 -40.65
CA HIS A 551 -30.34 -0.31 -39.69
C HIS A 551 -31.86 -0.10 -39.77
N TRP A 552 -32.32 1.14 -39.96
CA TRP A 552 -33.74 1.44 -40.15
C TRP A 552 -34.33 0.80 -41.41
N LYS A 553 -33.57 0.73 -42.52
CA LYS A 553 -34.02 0.05 -43.76
C LYS A 553 -34.20 -1.44 -43.55
N ILE A 554 -33.27 -2.09 -42.84
CA ILE A 554 -33.33 -3.52 -42.53
C ILE A 554 -34.53 -3.78 -41.60
N LEU A 555 -34.72 -2.96 -40.57
CA LEU A 555 -35.86 -3.06 -39.65
C LEU A 555 -37.20 -2.91 -40.38
N PHE A 556 -37.34 -1.94 -41.30
CA PHE A 556 -38.57 -1.78 -42.09
C PHE A 556 -38.89 -3.00 -42.95
N SER A 557 -37.87 -3.68 -43.49
CA SER A 557 -38.06 -4.92 -44.23
C SER A 557 -38.50 -6.09 -43.35
N LEU A 558 -37.99 -6.18 -42.11
CA LEU A 558 -38.34 -7.24 -41.15
C LEU A 558 -39.75 -7.05 -40.56
N VAL A 559 -40.22 -5.82 -40.42
CA VAL A 559 -41.56 -5.51 -39.85
C VAL A 559 -42.66 -5.51 -40.92
N GLY A 560 -42.33 -5.71 -42.20
CA GLY A 560 -43.31 -5.78 -43.31
C GLY A 560 -43.83 -4.42 -43.77
N LEU A 561 -43.13 -3.32 -43.45
CA LEU A 561 -43.52 -1.97 -43.85
C LEU A 561 -43.19 -1.73 -45.34
N ARG A 562 -43.97 -0.87 -46.00
CA ARG A 562 -43.71 -0.49 -47.40
C ARG A 562 -42.31 0.11 -47.54
N LYS A 563 -41.57 -0.28 -48.60
CA LYS A 563 -40.17 0.14 -48.84
C LYS A 563 -39.98 1.66 -48.96
N ASP A 564 -41.05 2.40 -49.21
CA ASP A 564 -41.04 3.86 -49.40
C ASP A 564 -41.33 4.63 -48.09
N THR A 565 -41.57 3.94 -46.98
CA THR A 565 -41.85 4.57 -45.68
C THR A 565 -40.59 5.23 -45.12
N LYS A 566 -40.64 6.55 -44.91
CA LYS A 566 -39.59 7.31 -44.22
C LYS A 566 -39.83 7.30 -42.72
N LEU A 567 -38.75 7.28 -41.93
CA LEU A 567 -38.79 7.32 -40.45
C LEU A 567 -39.62 8.51 -39.92
N GLU A 568 -39.56 9.65 -40.61
CA GLU A 568 -40.28 10.89 -40.27
C GLU A 568 -41.82 10.76 -40.36
N ASN A 569 -42.32 9.84 -41.19
CA ASN A 569 -43.76 9.66 -41.43
C ASN A 569 -44.30 8.37 -40.78
N LEU A 570 -43.49 7.67 -40.00
CA LEU A 570 -43.87 6.41 -39.37
C LEU A 570 -44.85 6.70 -38.22
N THR A 571 -46.05 6.12 -38.27
CA THR A 571 -47.04 6.22 -37.20
C THR A 571 -47.03 5.00 -36.30
N VAL A 572 -47.52 5.14 -35.08
CA VAL A 572 -47.69 4.02 -34.13
C VAL A 572 -48.63 2.96 -34.70
N SER A 573 -49.66 3.35 -35.47
CA SER A 573 -50.57 2.42 -36.17
C SER A 573 -49.81 1.43 -37.05
N SER A 574 -48.78 1.92 -37.76
CA SER A 574 -47.99 1.08 -38.68
C SER A 574 -47.20 -0.02 -37.95
N ILE A 575 -46.94 0.14 -36.65
CA ILE A 575 -46.21 -0.83 -35.83
C ILE A 575 -47.20 -1.75 -35.09
N ILE A 576 -48.28 -1.18 -34.54
CA ILE A 576 -49.30 -1.94 -33.81
C ILE A 576 -50.07 -2.89 -34.75
N GLU A 577 -50.36 -2.48 -35.98
CA GLU A 577 -51.03 -3.33 -36.98
C GLU A 577 -50.17 -4.52 -37.44
N ASN A 578 -48.84 -4.41 -37.34
CA ASN A 578 -47.89 -5.43 -37.80
C ASN A 578 -47.25 -6.25 -36.66
N CYS A 579 -47.89 -6.33 -35.48
CA CYS A 579 -47.38 -7.10 -34.33
C CYS A 579 -47.06 -8.56 -34.67
N GLY A 580 -47.83 -9.19 -35.57
CA GLY A 580 -47.56 -10.56 -36.04
C GLY A 580 -46.18 -10.72 -36.70
N MET A 581 -45.80 -9.79 -37.58
CA MET A 581 -44.49 -9.80 -38.27
C MET A 581 -43.32 -9.52 -37.31
N ILE A 582 -43.55 -8.69 -36.28
CA ILE A 582 -42.55 -8.39 -35.25
C ILE A 582 -42.24 -9.63 -34.41
N LEU A 583 -43.26 -10.43 -34.09
CA LEU A 583 -43.11 -11.66 -33.32
C LEU A 583 -42.42 -12.77 -34.12
N GLU A 584 -42.70 -12.89 -35.41
CA GLU A 584 -42.03 -13.87 -36.29
C GLU A 584 -40.55 -13.57 -36.49
N ASN A 585 -40.19 -12.29 -36.62
CA ASN A 585 -38.81 -11.84 -36.85
C ASN A 585 -38.06 -11.40 -35.59
N GLU A 586 -38.56 -11.75 -34.39
CA GLU A 586 -37.93 -11.43 -33.09
C GLU A 586 -36.41 -11.68 -33.04
N PRO A 587 -35.88 -12.87 -33.42
CA PRO A 587 -34.44 -13.13 -33.29
C PRO A 587 -33.60 -12.22 -34.19
N SER A 588 -34.04 -11.99 -35.43
CA SER A 588 -33.34 -11.13 -36.38
C SER A 588 -33.36 -9.65 -35.95
N ILE A 589 -34.43 -9.20 -35.30
CA ILE A 589 -34.53 -7.85 -34.74
C ILE A 589 -33.56 -7.69 -33.56
N LYS A 590 -33.46 -8.69 -32.67
CA LYS A 590 -32.50 -8.67 -31.55
C LYS A 590 -31.05 -8.67 -32.03
N ASP A 591 -30.72 -9.46 -33.05
CA ASP A 591 -29.39 -9.48 -33.66
C ASP A 591 -29.01 -8.13 -34.29
N LEU A 592 -29.97 -7.46 -34.95
CA LEU A 592 -29.76 -6.14 -35.53
C LEU A 592 -29.48 -5.07 -34.46
N VAL A 593 -30.17 -5.12 -33.32
CA VAL A 593 -29.92 -4.22 -32.17
C VAL A 593 -28.54 -4.49 -31.57
N ALA A 594 -28.20 -5.76 -31.36
CA ALA A 594 -26.89 -6.15 -30.82
C ALA A 594 -25.75 -5.66 -31.73
N ARG A 595 -25.94 -5.73 -33.05
CA ARG A 595 -25.02 -5.18 -34.04
C ARG A 595 -24.89 -3.67 -33.92
N ALA A 596 -25.99 -2.94 -33.87
CA ALA A 596 -25.97 -1.48 -33.78
C ALA A 596 -25.28 -0.99 -32.50
N VAL A 597 -25.55 -1.61 -31.36
CA VAL A 597 -24.88 -1.29 -30.08
C VAL A 597 -23.39 -1.60 -30.17
N GLY A 598 -23.01 -2.77 -30.70
CA GLY A 598 -21.61 -3.15 -30.87
C GLY A 598 -20.84 -2.19 -31.78
N GLU A 599 -21.42 -1.77 -32.91
CA GLU A 599 -20.79 -0.81 -33.83
C GLU A 599 -20.61 0.59 -33.21
N VAL A 600 -21.54 1.04 -32.35
CA VAL A 600 -21.39 2.31 -31.62
C VAL A 600 -20.22 2.23 -30.64
N THR A 601 -20.14 1.18 -29.83
CA THR A 601 -19.04 1.00 -28.87
C THR A 601 -17.66 0.94 -29.55
N LEU A 602 -17.56 0.27 -30.71
CA LEU A 602 -16.33 0.23 -31.50
C LEU A 602 -15.94 1.61 -32.04
N ARG A 603 -16.92 2.41 -32.49
CA ARG A 603 -16.66 3.76 -33.01
C ARG A 603 -16.22 4.72 -31.92
N GLU A 604 -16.83 4.65 -30.74
CA GLU A 604 -16.44 5.46 -29.58
C GLU A 604 -15.02 5.12 -29.12
N ALA A 605 -14.69 3.84 -28.99
CA ALA A 605 -13.35 3.40 -28.61
C ALA A 605 -12.28 3.80 -29.65
N ILE A 606 -12.58 3.71 -30.96
CA ILE A 606 -11.68 4.19 -32.02
C ILE A 606 -11.50 5.72 -31.97
N ALA A 607 -12.55 6.46 -31.68
CA ALA A 607 -12.50 7.90 -31.51
C ALA A 607 -11.67 8.30 -30.28
N GLU A 608 -11.78 7.55 -29.18
CA GLU A 608 -10.96 7.70 -27.99
C GLU A 608 -9.48 7.46 -28.30
N LEU A 609 -9.14 6.35 -28.97
CA LEU A 609 -7.78 6.06 -29.41
C LEU A 609 -7.19 7.20 -30.26
N SER A 610 -7.97 7.71 -31.21
CA SER A 610 -7.56 8.82 -32.08
C SER A 610 -7.36 10.11 -31.28
N SER A 611 -8.26 10.41 -30.35
CA SER A 611 -8.16 11.57 -29.45
C SER A 611 -6.95 11.49 -28.52
N TRP A 612 -6.57 10.30 -28.08
CA TRP A 612 -5.39 10.09 -27.24
C TRP A 612 -4.09 10.46 -27.98
N PHE A 613 -3.97 10.09 -29.26
CA PHE A 613 -2.83 10.46 -30.11
C PHE A 613 -2.69 11.98 -30.32
N GLU A 614 -3.81 12.70 -30.39
CA GLU A 614 -3.85 14.16 -30.59
C GLU A 614 -3.59 14.95 -29.31
N SER A 615 -4.01 14.42 -28.15
CA SER A 615 -3.94 15.11 -26.86
C SER A 615 -2.64 14.83 -26.08
N THR A 616 -2.06 13.64 -26.22
CA THR A 616 -0.88 13.22 -25.44
C THR A 616 0.37 13.97 -25.89
N GLN A 617 1.14 14.49 -24.92
CA GLN A 617 2.37 15.26 -25.14
C GLN A 617 3.52 14.72 -24.29
N LEU A 618 4.76 14.87 -24.77
CA LEU A 618 5.94 14.55 -23.98
C LEU A 618 6.19 15.64 -22.93
N GLU A 619 6.28 15.27 -21.67
CA GLU A 619 6.72 16.17 -20.61
C GLU A 619 8.24 16.32 -20.64
N VAL A 620 8.72 17.57 -20.68
CA VAL A 620 10.12 17.87 -20.94
C VAL A 620 10.64 18.91 -19.95
N SER A 621 11.89 18.75 -19.53
CA SER A 621 12.60 19.69 -18.66
C SER A 621 13.97 20.05 -19.20
N GLU A 622 14.48 21.22 -18.85
CA GLU A 622 15.83 21.64 -19.24
C GLU A 622 16.90 20.88 -18.44
N TYR A 623 17.80 20.19 -19.15
CA TYR A 623 19.04 19.62 -18.63
C TYR A 623 20.22 20.54 -19.00
N VAL A 624 21.11 20.78 -18.04
CA VAL A 624 22.33 21.57 -18.23
C VAL A 624 23.51 20.63 -18.42
N THR A 625 24.14 20.69 -19.59
CA THR A 625 25.32 19.88 -19.94
C THR A 625 26.61 20.46 -19.36
N CYS A 626 27.69 19.67 -19.37
CA CYS A 626 29.00 20.07 -18.85
C CYS A 626 29.62 21.27 -19.58
N ASP A 627 29.28 21.46 -20.87
CA ASP A 627 29.66 22.63 -21.67
C ASP A 627 28.79 23.88 -21.39
N GLY A 628 27.86 23.81 -20.43
CA GLY A 628 26.92 24.88 -20.11
C GLY A 628 25.77 25.02 -21.11
N GLY A 629 25.63 24.06 -22.04
CA GLY A 629 24.52 23.96 -22.97
C GLY A 629 23.22 23.56 -22.27
N LYS A 630 22.08 23.94 -22.85
CA LYS A 630 20.74 23.56 -22.35
C LYS A 630 20.06 22.65 -23.36
N ILE A 631 19.62 21.48 -22.92
CA ILE A 631 18.94 20.49 -23.75
C ILE A 631 17.61 20.08 -23.10
N PRO A 632 16.49 20.06 -23.84
CA PRO A 632 15.22 19.52 -23.34
C PRO A 632 15.26 17.99 -23.20
N ILE A 633 15.18 17.44 -21.98
CA ILE A 633 15.07 15.99 -21.74
C ILE A 633 13.67 15.60 -21.31
N VAL A 634 13.21 14.42 -21.70
CA VAL A 634 11.89 13.90 -21.34
C VAL A 634 11.86 13.43 -19.88
N LYS A 635 10.82 13.79 -19.13
CA LYS A 635 10.50 13.35 -17.77
C LYS A 635 9.20 12.54 -17.75
N GLU A 636 8.90 11.92 -16.61
CA GLU A 636 7.67 11.14 -16.37
C GLU A 636 7.38 10.05 -17.43
N TRP A 637 8.41 9.26 -17.75
CA TRP A 637 8.28 8.13 -18.69
C TRP A 637 7.24 7.09 -18.27
N GLN A 638 6.99 6.92 -16.96
CA GLN A 638 6.07 5.89 -16.45
C GLN A 638 4.62 6.17 -16.84
N ASP A 639 4.16 7.41 -16.69
CA ASP A 639 2.78 7.79 -17.01
C ASP A 639 2.52 7.66 -18.52
N LEU A 640 3.48 8.09 -19.35
CA LEU A 640 3.40 7.97 -20.80
C LEU A 640 3.36 6.51 -21.27
N LEU A 641 4.25 5.64 -20.74
CA LEU A 641 4.29 4.23 -21.11
C LEU A 641 3.09 3.45 -20.58
N SER A 642 2.58 3.79 -19.39
CA SER A 642 1.37 3.18 -18.83
C SER A 642 0.15 3.54 -19.66
N GLY A 643 -0.02 4.82 -20.01
CA GLY A 643 -1.08 5.27 -20.89
C GLY A 643 -1.03 4.59 -22.27
N LEU A 644 0.17 4.40 -22.84
CA LEU A 644 0.34 3.65 -24.09
C LEU A 644 -0.08 2.18 -23.97
N SER A 645 0.32 1.51 -22.88
CA SER A 645 -0.06 0.12 -22.61
C SER A 645 -1.58 -0.05 -22.42
N GLU A 646 -2.25 0.94 -21.83
CA GLU A 646 -3.72 0.98 -21.72
C GLU A 646 -4.36 1.07 -23.11
N GLN A 647 -3.86 1.95 -23.99
CA GLN A 647 -4.38 2.07 -25.37
C GLN A 647 -4.14 0.80 -26.20
N GLN A 648 -2.98 0.13 -26.03
CA GLN A 648 -2.74 -1.18 -26.66
C GLN A 648 -3.72 -2.24 -26.15
N SER A 649 -4.02 -2.26 -24.85
CA SER A 649 -4.99 -3.18 -24.26
C SER A 649 -6.41 -2.91 -24.76
N LEU A 650 -6.79 -1.63 -24.89
CA LEU A 650 -8.05 -1.22 -25.49
C LEU A 650 -8.13 -1.72 -26.94
N CYS A 651 -7.10 -1.47 -27.76
CA CYS A 651 -7.05 -1.94 -29.15
C CYS A 651 -7.15 -3.47 -29.26
N ALA A 652 -6.47 -4.21 -28.38
CA ALA A 652 -6.56 -5.66 -28.31
C ALA A 652 -8.00 -6.13 -27.99
N SER A 653 -8.68 -5.48 -27.04
CA SER A 653 -10.07 -5.80 -26.70
C SER A 653 -11.07 -5.57 -27.84
N LEU A 654 -10.80 -4.61 -28.74
CA LEU A 654 -11.65 -4.34 -29.91
C LEU A 654 -11.66 -5.51 -30.90
N LYS A 655 -10.57 -6.30 -30.98
CA LYS A 655 -10.45 -7.45 -31.88
C LYS A 655 -11.33 -8.63 -31.47
N ASP A 656 -11.65 -8.76 -30.20
CA ASP A 656 -12.50 -9.82 -29.66
C ASP A 656 -13.99 -9.58 -29.95
N SER A 657 -14.35 -8.37 -30.39
CA SER A 657 -15.72 -8.02 -30.75
C SER A 657 -16.17 -8.71 -32.04
N LYS A 658 -17.36 -9.32 -32.01
CA LYS A 658 -17.99 -9.97 -33.18
C LYS A 658 -18.28 -8.99 -34.34
N PHE A 659 -18.28 -7.69 -34.06
CA PHE A 659 -18.58 -6.64 -35.04
C PHE A 659 -17.33 -5.92 -35.58
N TYR A 660 -16.13 -6.40 -35.22
CA TYR A 660 -14.84 -5.82 -35.61
C TYR A 660 -14.62 -5.76 -37.13
N GLY A 661 -15.24 -6.66 -37.91
CA GLY A 661 -15.00 -6.80 -39.35
C GLY A 661 -15.12 -5.50 -40.17
N GLY A 662 -16.06 -4.61 -39.82
CA GLY A 662 -16.23 -3.32 -40.52
C GLY A 662 -15.19 -2.24 -40.15
N PHE A 663 -14.50 -2.40 -39.03
CA PHE A 663 -13.53 -1.44 -38.49
C PHE A 663 -12.07 -1.93 -38.56
N ARG A 664 -11.87 -3.15 -39.03
CA ARG A 664 -10.58 -3.84 -39.08
C ARG A 664 -9.44 -2.99 -39.64
N ASP A 665 -9.59 -2.47 -40.85
CA ASP A 665 -8.55 -1.69 -41.52
C ASP A 665 -8.13 -0.44 -40.73
N HIS A 666 -9.06 0.17 -40.00
CA HIS A 666 -8.77 1.37 -39.21
C HIS A 666 -8.08 1.01 -37.89
N ALA A 667 -8.55 -0.03 -37.20
CA ALA A 667 -7.95 -0.51 -35.96
C ALA A 667 -6.55 -1.11 -36.18
N GLU A 668 -6.32 -1.89 -37.25
CA GLU A 668 -4.99 -2.44 -37.58
C GLU A 668 -3.97 -1.32 -37.84
N ARG A 669 -4.35 -0.23 -38.52
CA ARG A 669 -3.47 0.94 -38.70
C ARG A 669 -3.14 1.65 -37.40
N LEU A 670 -4.10 1.78 -36.47
CA LEU A 670 -3.86 2.36 -35.15
C LEU A 670 -2.95 1.46 -34.31
N GLU A 671 -3.13 0.15 -34.39
CA GLU A 671 -2.28 -0.82 -33.71
C GLU A 671 -0.83 -0.76 -34.21
N GLU A 672 -0.62 -0.73 -35.52
CA GLU A 672 0.73 -0.57 -36.11
C GLU A 672 1.41 0.70 -35.58
N LYS A 673 0.68 1.81 -35.50
CA LYS A 673 1.17 3.07 -34.91
C LYS A 673 1.49 2.94 -33.42
N LEU A 674 0.62 2.31 -32.62
CA LEU A 674 0.83 2.12 -31.18
C LEU A 674 2.08 1.28 -30.90
N ASN A 675 2.26 0.19 -31.64
CA ASN A 675 3.42 -0.69 -31.47
C ASN A 675 4.73 -0.02 -31.87
N ALA A 676 4.73 0.70 -32.98
CA ALA A 676 5.94 1.40 -33.42
C ALA A 676 6.29 2.58 -32.50
N LEU A 677 5.29 3.24 -31.92
CA LEU A 677 5.48 4.22 -30.86
C LEU A 677 6.08 3.61 -29.59
N ASP A 678 5.60 2.44 -29.17
CA ASP A 678 6.10 1.73 -28.00
C ASP A 678 7.60 1.40 -28.14
N GLU A 679 7.97 0.83 -29.28
CA GLU A 679 9.37 0.53 -29.59
C GLU A 679 10.23 1.80 -29.57
N LEU A 680 9.76 2.89 -30.18
CA LEU A 680 10.48 4.16 -30.26
C LEU A 680 10.68 4.77 -28.88
N LEU A 681 9.64 4.83 -28.04
CA LEU A 681 9.70 5.43 -26.70
C LEU A 681 10.59 4.62 -25.76
N HIS A 682 10.50 3.28 -25.79
CA HIS A 682 11.38 2.42 -25.00
C HIS A 682 12.85 2.57 -25.40
N LEU A 683 13.14 2.63 -26.70
CA LEU A 683 14.50 2.82 -27.19
C LEU A 683 15.03 4.21 -26.85
N PHE A 684 14.21 5.26 -27.03
CA PHE A 684 14.57 6.63 -26.67
C PHE A 684 14.84 6.78 -25.17
N ASN A 685 14.02 6.19 -24.29
CA ASN A 685 14.24 6.16 -22.85
C ASN A 685 15.59 5.49 -22.49
N LYS A 686 15.90 4.34 -23.10
CA LYS A 686 17.20 3.65 -22.90
C LYS A 686 18.39 4.50 -23.32
N VAL A 687 18.32 5.14 -24.49
CA VAL A 687 19.37 6.04 -25.01
C VAL A 687 19.55 7.24 -24.09
N GLN A 688 18.45 7.93 -23.72
CA GLN A 688 18.49 9.10 -22.85
C GLN A 688 19.12 8.75 -21.49
N ARG A 689 18.70 7.64 -20.85
CA ARG A 689 19.26 7.20 -19.56
C ARG A 689 20.78 6.96 -19.63
N LYS A 690 21.24 6.26 -20.68
CA LYS A 690 22.68 5.99 -20.87
C LYS A 690 23.47 7.25 -21.19
N TRP A 691 22.93 8.12 -22.04
CA TRP A 691 23.58 9.38 -22.39
C TRP A 691 23.69 10.31 -21.17
N VAL A 692 22.63 10.47 -20.36
CA VAL A 692 22.66 11.26 -19.12
C VAL A 692 23.69 10.74 -18.12
N TYR A 693 23.90 9.42 -18.06
CA TYR A 693 24.93 8.81 -17.21
C TYR A 693 26.36 9.06 -17.74
N LEU A 694 26.55 8.97 -19.07
CA LEU A 694 27.88 9.07 -19.69
C LEU A 694 28.33 10.52 -19.98
N GLU A 695 27.40 11.45 -20.22
CA GLU A 695 27.71 12.85 -20.55
C GLU A 695 28.56 13.55 -19.49
N PRO A 696 28.24 13.46 -18.18
CA PRO A 696 29.03 14.13 -17.15
C PRO A 696 30.47 13.62 -17.08
N VAL A 697 30.67 12.37 -17.50
CA VAL A 697 31.92 11.62 -17.34
C VAL A 697 32.81 11.81 -18.55
N LEU A 698 32.30 11.49 -19.74
CA LEU A 698 33.03 11.55 -20.99
C LEU A 698 33.11 12.98 -21.54
N GLY A 699 32.10 13.81 -21.28
CA GLY A 699 32.11 15.24 -21.62
C GLY A 699 33.23 16.03 -20.93
N ARG A 700 33.71 15.54 -19.77
CA ARG A 700 34.86 16.12 -19.04
C ARG A 700 36.22 15.54 -19.47
N GLY A 701 36.24 14.61 -20.42
CA GLY A 701 37.49 14.06 -20.98
C GLY A 701 38.16 12.97 -20.12
N ALA A 702 37.41 12.27 -19.25
CA ALA A 702 37.95 11.18 -18.42
C ALA A 702 38.55 10.01 -19.23
N LEU A 703 38.07 9.77 -20.47
CA LEU A 703 38.54 8.72 -21.36
C LEU A 703 38.85 9.27 -22.77
N PRO A 704 40.08 9.74 -23.04
CA PRO A 704 40.43 10.37 -24.32
C PRO A 704 40.26 9.45 -25.54
N SER A 705 40.47 8.14 -25.40
CA SER A 705 40.38 7.16 -26.49
C SER A 705 38.97 7.02 -27.07
N GLU A 706 37.93 7.22 -26.25
CA GLU A 706 36.53 7.09 -26.66
C GLU A 706 35.79 8.45 -26.73
N SER A 707 36.51 9.55 -26.42
CA SER A 707 35.95 10.90 -26.43
C SER A 707 35.42 11.30 -27.83
N GLU A 708 36.12 10.92 -28.90
CA GLU A 708 35.66 11.20 -30.27
C GLU A 708 34.37 10.45 -30.61
N ARG A 709 34.26 9.18 -30.20
CA ARG A 709 33.04 8.38 -30.40
C ARG A 709 31.88 8.98 -29.64
N PHE A 710 32.08 9.33 -28.36
CA PHE A 710 31.05 9.94 -27.55
C PHE A 710 30.61 11.31 -28.10
N SER A 711 31.54 12.14 -28.58
CA SER A 711 31.22 13.44 -29.19
C SER A 711 30.33 13.33 -30.42
N ARG A 712 30.51 12.27 -31.24
CA ARG A 712 29.62 11.99 -32.39
C ARG A 712 28.22 11.63 -31.90
N VAL A 713 28.12 10.71 -30.94
CA VAL A 713 26.84 10.28 -30.36
C VAL A 713 26.11 11.42 -29.64
N ASP A 714 26.85 12.26 -28.92
CA ASP A 714 26.33 13.45 -28.25
C ASP A 714 25.70 14.41 -29.26
N ARG A 715 26.41 14.73 -30.36
CA ARG A 715 25.86 15.54 -31.44
C ARG A 715 24.59 14.94 -32.04
N ASP A 716 24.60 13.64 -32.31
CA ASP A 716 23.47 12.93 -32.92
C ASP A 716 22.25 12.93 -31.96
N PHE A 717 22.48 12.74 -30.66
CA PHE A 717 21.45 12.81 -29.62
C PHE A 717 20.89 14.23 -29.47
N ARG A 718 21.75 15.26 -29.41
CA ARG A 718 21.33 16.68 -29.38
C ARG A 718 20.49 17.03 -30.59
N GLN A 719 20.87 16.55 -31.78
CA GLN A 719 20.11 16.74 -33.01
C GLN A 719 18.75 16.03 -32.95
N PHE A 720 18.72 14.78 -32.48
CA PHE A 720 17.49 14.00 -32.32
C PHE A 720 16.49 14.69 -31.38
N VAL A 721 16.94 15.10 -30.20
CA VAL A 721 16.12 15.79 -29.19
C VAL A 721 15.57 17.12 -29.71
N ASN A 722 16.43 17.93 -30.34
CA ASN A 722 16.01 19.21 -30.92
C ASN A 722 15.03 19.04 -32.10
N SER A 723 15.20 18.00 -32.91
CA SER A 723 14.28 17.67 -34.01
C SER A 723 12.92 17.20 -33.51
N THR A 724 12.89 16.55 -32.35
CA THR A 724 11.68 16.04 -31.69
C THR A 724 10.88 17.15 -31.03
N HIS A 725 11.55 18.10 -30.37
CA HIS A 725 10.90 19.18 -29.63
C HIS A 725 10.61 20.45 -30.46
N GLY A 726 11.28 20.65 -31.60
CA GLY A 726 10.98 21.74 -32.55
C GLY A 726 10.87 23.13 -31.91
N GLY A 727 11.96 23.68 -31.37
CA GLY A 727 12.05 25.12 -31.01
C GLY A 727 11.02 25.62 -29.99
N ALA A 728 11.30 25.39 -28.70
CA ALA A 728 10.96 26.22 -27.52
C ALA A 728 9.54 26.78 -27.26
N LYS A 729 8.46 26.54 -28.03
CA LYS A 729 7.15 27.16 -27.69
C LYS A 729 5.87 26.31 -27.78
N ARG A 730 5.89 25.05 -28.22
CA ARG A 730 4.72 24.15 -28.11
C ARG A 730 5.17 22.70 -28.13
N ALA A 731 4.86 21.95 -27.08
CA ALA A 731 5.00 20.49 -27.09
C ALA A 731 4.14 19.93 -28.22
N ARG A 732 4.73 19.08 -29.08
CA ARG A 732 4.01 18.46 -30.18
C ARG A 732 3.29 17.21 -29.67
N PRO A 733 2.09 16.89 -30.22
CA PRO A 733 1.44 15.62 -29.95
C PRO A 733 2.34 14.43 -30.31
N VAL A 734 2.18 13.33 -29.59
CA VAL A 734 2.97 12.10 -29.79
C VAL A 734 2.83 11.55 -31.22
N ASP A 735 1.70 11.76 -31.90
CA ASP A 735 1.49 11.39 -33.32
C ASP A 735 2.52 12.06 -34.27
N SER A 736 3.07 13.21 -33.91
CA SER A 736 4.12 13.89 -34.70
C SER A 736 5.46 13.16 -34.71
N LEU A 737 5.68 12.22 -33.77
CA LEU A 737 6.86 11.36 -33.74
C LEU A 737 6.82 10.30 -34.85
N LEU A 738 5.61 9.85 -35.21
CA LEU A 738 5.28 8.68 -36.05
C LEU A 738 5.07 9.03 -37.53
N GLY A 739 5.62 10.16 -38.01
CA GLY A 739 5.47 10.60 -39.41
C GLY A 739 6.13 9.68 -40.45
N GLY A 740 5.55 8.51 -40.71
CA GLY A 740 5.84 7.59 -41.82
C GLY A 740 7.32 7.22 -41.98
N TYR A 741 7.90 7.49 -43.16
CA TYR A 741 9.29 7.18 -43.56
C TYR A 741 10.36 7.67 -42.56
N ARG A 742 10.02 8.61 -41.66
CA ARG A 742 10.90 9.11 -40.60
C ARG A 742 11.01 8.16 -39.40
N GLU A 743 10.05 7.29 -39.16
CA GLU A 743 10.01 6.38 -38.01
C GLU A 743 11.10 5.31 -38.08
N ARG A 744 11.18 4.57 -39.21
CA ARG A 744 12.23 3.54 -39.41
C ARG A 744 13.63 4.13 -39.37
N THR A 745 13.79 5.36 -39.87
CA THR A 745 15.06 6.09 -39.85
C THR A 745 15.43 6.48 -38.41
N LYS A 746 14.49 7.03 -37.63
CA LYS A 746 14.68 7.37 -36.21
C LYS A 746 14.97 6.16 -35.32
N LEU A 747 14.29 5.03 -35.54
CA LEU A 747 14.56 3.78 -34.83
C LEU A 747 15.98 3.27 -35.11
N SER A 748 16.42 3.32 -36.38
CA SER A 748 17.78 2.95 -36.76
C SER A 748 18.83 3.91 -36.16
N GLU A 749 18.56 5.22 -36.13
CA GLU A 749 19.44 6.22 -35.53
C GLU A 749 19.58 5.99 -34.02
N LEU A 750 18.47 5.82 -33.29
CA LEU A 750 18.48 5.52 -31.86
C LEU A 750 19.14 4.17 -31.56
N GLY A 751 18.93 3.17 -32.40
CA GLY A 751 19.56 1.86 -32.28
C GLY A 751 21.09 1.95 -32.43
N ALA A 752 21.57 2.69 -33.43
CA ALA A 752 22.99 2.95 -33.63
C ALA A 752 23.60 3.75 -32.47
N MET A 753 22.90 4.78 -31.97
CA MET A 753 23.31 5.54 -30.79
C MET A 753 23.42 4.64 -29.55
N LEU A 754 22.43 3.78 -29.31
CA LEU A 754 22.45 2.85 -28.19
C LEU A 754 23.67 1.91 -28.24
N GLU A 755 23.96 1.34 -29.41
CA GLU A 755 25.12 0.47 -29.59
C GLU A 755 26.45 1.19 -29.32
N GLN A 756 26.59 2.44 -29.78
CA GLN A 756 27.79 3.22 -29.47
C GLN A 756 27.87 3.59 -27.99
N LEU A 757 26.77 3.95 -27.34
CA LEU A 757 26.73 4.20 -25.90
C LEU A 757 27.09 2.94 -25.09
N ASP A 758 26.63 1.76 -25.52
CA ASP A 758 27.00 0.48 -24.91
C ASP A 758 28.50 0.20 -25.01
N ARG A 759 29.12 0.50 -26.15
CA ARG A 759 30.57 0.38 -26.34
C ARG A 759 31.32 1.35 -25.44
N CYS A 760 30.90 2.62 -25.37
CA CYS A 760 31.47 3.61 -24.46
C CYS A 760 31.36 3.16 -22.99
N GLN A 761 30.20 2.64 -22.57
CA GLN A 761 29.99 2.15 -21.21
C GLN A 761 30.87 0.94 -20.89
N LYS A 762 31.02 -0.02 -21.82
CA LYS A 762 31.94 -1.15 -21.64
C LYS A 762 33.39 -0.71 -21.51
N ALA A 763 33.83 0.23 -22.35
CA ALA A 763 35.18 0.79 -22.28
C ALA A 763 35.42 1.55 -20.97
N LEU A 764 34.43 2.33 -20.51
CA LEU A 764 34.49 3.01 -19.22
C LEU A 764 34.60 2.00 -18.06
N ASN A 765 33.78 0.95 -18.05
CA ASN A 765 33.84 -0.08 -17.02
C ASN A 765 35.19 -0.80 -16.99
N ALA A 766 35.76 -1.11 -18.16
CA ALA A 766 37.10 -1.71 -18.26
C ALA A 766 38.18 -0.76 -17.71
N TYR A 767 38.09 0.53 -18.02
CA TYR A 767 38.99 1.56 -17.49
C TYR A 767 38.88 1.70 -15.96
N LEU A 768 37.67 1.75 -15.42
CA LEU A 768 37.46 1.80 -13.96
C LEU A 768 38.03 0.56 -13.27
N GLU A 769 37.89 -0.60 -13.88
CA GLU A 769 38.43 -1.85 -13.34
C GLU A 769 39.96 -1.87 -13.39
N GLU A 770 40.59 -1.38 -14.47
CA GLU A 770 42.04 -1.18 -14.54
C GLU A 770 42.55 -0.29 -13.40
N LYS A 771 41.87 0.83 -13.13
CA LYS A 771 42.24 1.74 -12.03
C LYS A 771 42.10 1.10 -10.65
N ARG A 772 41.06 0.29 -10.42
CA ARG A 772 40.91 -0.50 -9.18
C ARG A 772 41.97 -1.58 -9.04
N LEU A 773 42.40 -2.17 -10.14
CA LEU A 773 43.50 -3.13 -10.12
C LEU A 773 44.82 -2.47 -9.73
N THR A 774 45.05 -1.20 -10.04
CA THR A 774 46.25 -0.49 -9.58
C THR A 774 46.15 -0.11 -8.10
N CYS A 775 45.01 0.43 -7.66
CA CYS A 775 44.76 0.77 -6.25
C CYS A 775 43.55 -0.01 -5.70
N PRO A 776 43.79 -1.15 -5.00
CA PRO A 776 42.70 -2.02 -4.52
C PRO A 776 41.71 -1.37 -3.55
N ARG A 777 42.08 -0.27 -2.88
CA ARG A 777 41.15 0.46 -1.99
C ARG A 777 39.97 1.08 -2.75
N LEU A 778 40.13 1.35 -4.06
CA LEU A 778 39.07 1.88 -4.93
C LEU A 778 37.94 0.87 -5.21
N TYR A 779 38.09 -0.39 -4.81
CA TYR A 779 36.99 -1.37 -4.88
C TYR A 779 35.83 -1.04 -3.95
N PHE A 780 36.06 -0.26 -2.90
CA PHE A 780 35.08 0.04 -1.85
C PHE A 780 34.26 1.33 -2.08
N ILE A 781 34.52 2.03 -3.18
CA ILE A 781 33.76 3.21 -3.59
C ILE A 781 32.90 2.92 -4.82
N GLY A 782 31.79 3.66 -4.95
CA GLY A 782 30.89 3.57 -6.10
C GLY A 782 31.55 4.06 -7.39
N ASP A 783 30.95 3.72 -8.53
CA ASP A 783 31.46 4.13 -9.84
C ASP A 783 31.40 5.66 -10.01
N GLU A 784 30.37 6.31 -9.47
CA GLU A 784 30.21 7.77 -9.50
C GLU A 784 31.28 8.49 -8.66
N ASP A 785 31.49 8.06 -7.42
CA ASP A 785 32.54 8.60 -6.54
C ASP A 785 33.94 8.39 -7.15
N LEU A 786 34.17 7.21 -7.73
CA LEU A 786 35.44 6.92 -8.38
C LEU A 786 35.68 7.84 -9.57
N LEU A 787 34.63 8.16 -10.34
CA LEU A 787 34.72 9.08 -11.47
C LEU A 787 34.92 10.53 -11.04
N GLU A 788 34.33 10.96 -9.92
CA GLU A 788 34.59 12.27 -9.33
C GLU A 788 36.05 12.41 -8.91
N ILE A 789 36.58 11.39 -8.24
CA ILE A 789 37.98 11.31 -7.82
C ILE A 789 38.88 11.33 -9.06
N LEU A 790 38.68 10.44 -10.04
CA LEU A 790 39.50 10.35 -11.25
C LEU A 790 39.40 11.58 -12.16
N GLY A 791 38.25 12.26 -12.19
CA GLY A 791 38.02 13.44 -13.03
C GLY A 791 38.74 14.70 -12.55
N ARG A 792 39.06 14.81 -11.26
CA ARG A 792 39.75 15.96 -10.64
C ARG A 792 40.83 15.51 -9.65
N GLY A 793 41.65 14.55 -10.06
CA GLY A 793 42.69 13.94 -9.23
C GLY A 793 43.83 14.87 -8.78
N ASP A 794 43.92 16.03 -9.41
CA ASP A 794 44.86 17.11 -9.09
C ASP A 794 44.37 18.04 -7.98
N ASP A 795 43.06 18.15 -7.74
CA ASP A 795 42.52 18.95 -6.63
C ASP A 795 42.33 18.08 -5.37
N ALA A 796 43.31 18.17 -4.49
CA ALA A 796 43.33 17.44 -3.22
C ALA A 796 42.10 17.72 -2.34
N ARG A 797 41.45 18.88 -2.48
CA ARG A 797 40.26 19.23 -1.68
C ARG A 797 39.07 18.34 -2.00
N ILE A 798 38.95 17.93 -3.26
CA ILE A 798 37.88 17.03 -3.72
C ILE A 798 38.20 15.62 -3.24
N VAL A 799 39.43 15.14 -3.40
CA VAL A 799 39.78 13.79 -2.92
C VAL A 799 39.61 13.66 -1.40
N GLN A 800 39.88 14.72 -0.64
CA GLN A 800 39.68 14.74 0.82
C GLN A 800 38.23 14.41 1.25
N THR A 801 37.20 14.77 0.47
CA THR A 801 35.81 14.44 0.83
C THR A 801 35.52 12.93 0.78
N HIS A 802 36.28 12.19 -0.06
CA HIS A 802 36.14 10.75 -0.26
C HIS A 802 37.18 9.92 0.53
N LEU A 803 38.26 10.52 1.06
CA LEU A 803 39.29 9.79 1.82
C LEU A 803 38.73 9.00 3.01
N ARG A 804 37.70 9.53 3.68
CA ARG A 804 36.99 8.86 4.79
C ARG A 804 36.36 7.51 4.40
N ASN A 805 36.06 7.31 3.11
CA ASN A 805 35.48 6.07 2.61
C ASN A 805 36.58 5.06 2.24
N LEU A 806 37.80 5.53 1.93
CA LEU A 806 38.94 4.69 1.54
C LEU A 806 39.77 4.21 2.75
N PHE A 807 39.88 5.06 3.77
CA PHE A 807 40.64 4.81 4.99
C PHE A 807 39.75 5.01 6.20
N THR A 808 39.81 4.09 7.16
CA THR A 808 38.92 4.14 8.34
C THR A 808 39.32 5.22 9.34
N GLY A 809 40.61 5.45 9.58
CA GLY A 809 41.10 6.42 10.55
C GLY A 809 41.46 7.81 9.99
N ILE A 810 41.58 7.96 8.67
CA ILE A 810 41.97 9.23 8.04
C ILE A 810 40.71 10.02 7.67
N HIS A 811 40.48 11.14 8.35
CA HIS A 811 39.39 12.05 8.03
C HIS A 811 39.81 13.10 7.00
N ARG A 812 41.01 13.65 7.15
CA ARG A 812 41.65 14.57 6.20
C ARG A 812 43.17 14.43 6.25
N VAL A 813 43.85 15.03 5.29
CA VAL A 813 45.31 15.09 5.22
C VAL A 813 45.77 16.53 5.23
N GLU A 814 46.87 16.82 5.92
CA GLU A 814 47.52 18.13 5.88
C GLU A 814 48.46 18.19 4.68
N ILE A 815 48.40 19.30 3.94
CA ILE A 815 49.10 19.51 2.69
C ILE A 815 50.01 20.73 2.82
N ASP A 816 51.27 20.55 2.46
CA ASP A 816 52.31 21.58 2.42
C ASP A 816 52.11 22.55 1.24
N GLU A 817 52.79 23.71 1.25
CA GLU A 817 52.75 24.71 0.16
C GLU A 817 53.22 24.14 -1.20
N GLU A 818 54.04 23.08 -1.16
CA GLU A 818 54.52 22.33 -2.34
C GLU A 818 53.58 21.19 -2.79
N ASN A 819 52.32 21.18 -2.33
CA ASN A 819 51.31 20.16 -2.66
C ASN A 819 51.72 18.73 -2.27
N ARG A 820 52.32 18.59 -1.07
CA ARG A 820 52.73 17.31 -0.50
C ARG A 820 51.98 17.00 0.79
N ILE A 821 51.56 15.76 0.97
CA ILE A 821 50.93 15.29 2.20
C ILE A 821 51.99 15.14 3.29
N ILE A 822 51.79 15.82 4.42
CA ILE A 822 52.71 15.84 5.56
C ILE A 822 52.17 15.11 6.79
N ALA A 823 50.85 15.12 7.00
CA ALA A 823 50.24 14.51 8.16
C ALA A 823 48.85 13.94 7.85
N MET A 824 48.47 12.91 8.61
CA MET A 824 47.14 12.31 8.60
C MET A 824 46.36 12.82 9.80
N VAL A 825 45.12 13.26 9.60
CA VAL A 825 44.27 13.81 10.67
C VAL A 825 43.03 12.95 10.84
N SER A 826 42.76 12.51 12.08
CA SER A 826 41.54 11.75 12.41
C SER A 826 40.31 12.64 12.59
N MET A 827 39.15 12.02 12.72
CA MET A 827 37.88 12.72 12.95
C MET A 827 37.87 13.57 14.23
N MET A 828 38.61 13.14 15.27
CA MET A 828 38.75 13.86 16.54
C MET A 828 39.90 14.87 16.53
N GLY A 829 40.51 15.13 15.36
CA GLY A 829 41.63 16.06 15.23
C GLY A 829 42.99 15.51 15.66
N GLU A 830 43.14 14.18 15.85
CA GLU A 830 44.45 13.58 16.10
C GLU A 830 45.32 13.66 14.84
N GLU A 831 46.42 14.39 14.92
CA GLU A 831 47.37 14.57 13.83
C GLU A 831 48.57 13.62 13.98
N VAL A 832 48.87 12.87 12.91
CA VAL A 832 50.00 11.95 12.81
C VAL A 832 50.89 12.37 11.66
N ASN A 833 52.07 12.91 11.98
CA ASN A 833 53.07 13.30 11.01
C ASN A 833 53.66 12.08 10.30
N LEU A 834 53.68 12.11 8.97
CA LEU A 834 54.30 11.08 8.15
C LEU A 834 55.82 11.19 8.19
N VAL A 835 56.50 10.04 8.20
CA VAL A 835 57.97 10.00 8.13
C VAL A 835 58.47 10.46 6.76
N GLU A 836 57.78 10.08 5.70
CA GLU A 836 58.07 10.47 4.32
C GLU A 836 56.92 11.33 3.78
N LYS A 837 57.25 12.51 3.23
CA LYS A 837 56.27 13.40 2.59
C LYS A 837 55.87 12.83 1.23
N ILE A 838 54.58 12.85 0.90
CA ILE A 838 54.04 12.24 -0.33
C ILE A 838 53.57 13.32 -1.30
N SER A 839 54.08 13.32 -2.53
CA SER A 839 53.67 14.28 -3.55
C SER A 839 52.33 13.92 -4.21
N ILE A 840 51.44 14.89 -4.34
CA ILE A 840 50.15 14.70 -5.03
C ILE A 840 50.37 14.85 -6.54
N THR A 841 50.19 13.75 -7.28
CA THR A 841 50.30 13.68 -8.74
C THR A 841 48.93 13.52 -9.38
N ARG A 842 48.84 13.68 -10.71
CA ARG A 842 47.59 13.46 -11.47
C ARG A 842 47.12 11.99 -11.45
N SER A 843 48.03 11.05 -11.25
CA SER A 843 47.72 9.62 -11.12
C SER A 843 47.40 9.32 -9.64
N ILE A 844 46.11 9.26 -9.33
CA ILE A 844 45.61 9.17 -7.95
C ILE A 844 45.99 7.83 -7.33
N GLU A 845 45.97 6.80 -8.15
CA GLU A 845 46.33 5.44 -7.79
C GLU A 845 47.77 5.31 -7.25
N GLU A 846 48.71 6.11 -7.76
CA GLU A 846 50.10 6.10 -7.32
C GLU A 846 50.24 6.72 -5.92
N TRP A 847 49.78 7.96 -5.75
CA TRP A 847 49.96 8.66 -4.47
C TRP A 847 49.09 8.07 -3.35
N LEU A 848 47.91 7.50 -3.65
CA LEU A 848 47.12 6.75 -2.65
C LEU A 848 47.84 5.48 -2.20
N SER A 849 48.53 4.79 -3.11
CA SER A 849 49.33 3.60 -2.78
C SER A 849 50.55 3.97 -1.93
N ASP A 850 51.15 5.13 -2.19
CA ASP A 850 52.25 5.65 -1.39
C ASP A 850 51.78 6.17 -0.02
N LEU A 851 50.56 6.70 0.08
CA LEU A 851 49.92 7.04 1.36
C LEU A 851 49.69 5.80 2.23
N ASP A 852 49.20 4.71 1.65
CA ASP A 852 49.02 3.44 2.36
C ASP A 852 50.36 2.91 2.91
N ARG A 853 51.40 2.92 2.08
CA ARG A 853 52.76 2.49 2.48
C ARG A 853 53.37 3.40 3.53
N GLY A 854 53.24 4.71 3.35
CA GLY A 854 53.75 5.75 4.26
C GLY A 854 53.07 5.70 5.63
N MET A 855 51.76 5.43 5.66
CA MET A 855 50.98 5.21 6.89
C MET A 855 51.55 4.03 7.69
N VAL A 856 51.67 2.86 7.06
CA VAL A 856 52.19 1.64 7.71
C VAL A 856 53.63 1.85 8.21
N GLY A 857 54.50 2.44 7.38
CA GLY A 857 55.89 2.74 7.75
C GLY A 857 56.00 3.69 8.93
N THR A 858 55.17 4.73 8.96
CA THR A 858 55.10 5.72 10.04
C THR A 858 54.67 5.07 11.36
N LEU A 859 53.60 4.28 11.35
CA LEU A 859 53.11 3.62 12.57
C LEU A 859 54.11 2.59 13.12
N LYS A 860 54.80 1.83 12.27
CA LYS A 860 55.89 0.92 12.70
C LYS A 860 57.01 1.66 13.41
N ASN A 861 57.44 2.79 12.87
CA ASN A 861 58.48 3.64 13.49
C ASN A 861 58.00 4.18 14.86
N LEU A 862 56.76 4.65 14.94
CA LEU A 862 56.18 5.14 16.19
C LEU A 862 56.09 4.07 17.28
N VAL A 863 55.79 2.80 16.94
CA VAL A 863 55.82 1.69 17.91
C VAL A 863 57.21 1.48 18.50
N VAL A 864 58.26 1.49 17.67
CA VAL A 864 59.64 1.33 18.14
C VAL A 864 60.03 2.49 19.08
N ARG A 865 59.66 3.72 18.72
CA ARG A 865 59.90 4.90 19.56
C ARG A 865 59.14 4.85 20.89
N CYS A 866 57.87 4.43 20.87
CA CYS A 866 57.03 4.34 22.07
C CYS A 866 57.61 3.35 23.10
N LYS A 867 58.15 2.21 22.65
CA LYS A 867 58.79 1.21 23.54
C LYS A 867 60.00 1.73 24.30
N ASN A 868 60.76 2.67 23.74
CA ASN A 868 62.01 3.18 24.31
C ASN A 868 61.81 4.29 25.35
N GLY A 869 60.55 4.58 25.71
CA GLY A 869 60.18 5.59 26.69
C GLY A 869 60.00 6.96 26.06
N ALA A 870 58.76 7.46 26.05
CA ALA A 870 58.45 8.76 25.48
C ALA A 870 57.14 9.34 26.05
N ASN A 871 56.90 10.63 25.82
CA ASN A 871 55.81 11.38 26.45
C ASN A 871 54.45 10.99 25.86
N PHE A 872 53.41 10.99 26.70
CA PHE A 872 52.03 10.66 26.33
C PHE A 872 51.49 11.47 25.14
N SER A 873 51.85 12.75 25.05
CA SER A 873 51.35 13.67 24.02
C SER A 873 51.92 13.40 22.62
N ASP A 874 53.06 12.70 22.51
CA ASP A 874 53.81 12.58 21.26
C ASP A 874 53.31 11.44 20.35
N PHE A 875 52.36 10.61 20.82
CA PHE A 875 51.89 9.44 20.10
C PHE A 875 50.38 9.43 19.89
N PRO A 876 49.91 8.84 18.78
CA PRO A 876 48.49 8.58 18.59
C PRO A 876 47.97 7.52 19.57
N GLY A 877 46.69 7.60 19.93
CA GLY A 877 46.07 6.70 20.92
C GLY A 877 46.21 5.21 20.58
N GLN A 878 46.12 4.87 19.28
CA GLN A 878 46.34 3.51 18.78
C GLN A 878 47.74 2.96 19.16
N ILE A 879 48.79 3.76 19.00
CA ILE A 879 50.17 3.34 19.27
C ILE A 879 50.45 3.27 20.77
N LEU A 880 49.85 4.17 21.57
CA LEU A 880 49.94 4.11 23.03
C LEU A 880 49.35 2.80 23.57
N CYS A 881 48.15 2.44 23.12
CA CYS A 881 47.49 1.19 23.54
C CYS A 881 48.31 -0.03 23.09
N LEU A 882 48.81 -0.05 21.86
CA LEU A 882 49.62 -1.15 21.33
C LEU A 882 50.95 -1.31 22.08
N GLY A 883 51.62 -0.20 22.39
CA GLY A 883 52.85 -0.18 23.17
C GLY A 883 52.66 -0.76 24.58
N GLU A 884 51.60 -0.35 25.27
CA GLU A 884 51.25 -0.90 26.59
C GLU A 884 50.85 -2.38 26.52
N ALA A 885 50.10 -2.82 25.49
CA ALA A 885 49.73 -4.23 25.32
C ALA A 885 50.96 -5.14 25.11
N VAL A 886 51.95 -4.69 24.31
CA VAL A 886 53.22 -5.39 24.12
C VAL A 886 54.03 -5.42 25.41
N ARG A 887 54.08 -4.29 26.13
CA ARG A 887 54.78 -4.19 27.42
C ARG A 887 54.17 -5.13 28.45
N PHE A 888 52.85 -5.12 28.60
CA PHE A 888 52.10 -5.98 29.51
C PHE A 888 52.34 -7.46 29.22
N THR A 889 52.24 -7.88 27.95
CA THR A 889 52.50 -9.27 27.53
C THR A 889 53.89 -9.72 27.95
N ARG A 890 54.92 -8.88 27.70
CA ARG A 890 56.30 -9.17 28.09
C ARG A 890 56.46 -9.27 29.60
N GLU A 891 55.95 -8.30 30.36
CA GLU A 891 56.09 -8.26 31.82
C GLU A 891 55.43 -9.47 32.51
N VAL A 892 54.23 -9.88 32.06
CA VAL A 892 53.54 -11.06 32.59
C VAL A 892 54.31 -12.33 32.27
N GLU A 893 54.80 -12.49 31.03
CA GLU A 893 55.56 -13.68 30.64
C GLU A 893 56.95 -13.76 31.28
N ASP A 894 57.59 -12.63 31.57
CA ASP A 894 58.87 -12.61 32.31
C ASP A 894 58.67 -13.05 33.76
N ILE A 895 57.54 -12.66 34.39
CA ILE A 895 57.19 -13.08 35.76
C ILE A 895 56.74 -14.55 35.80
N LEU A 896 55.93 -15.02 34.84
CA LEU A 896 55.60 -16.45 34.73
C LEU A 896 56.82 -17.33 34.44
N GLY A 897 57.91 -16.75 33.91
CA GLY A 897 59.19 -17.45 33.71
C GLY A 897 60.16 -17.40 34.89
N SER A 898 59.85 -16.65 35.95
CA SER A 898 60.72 -16.41 37.12
C SER A 898 59.97 -16.63 38.43
N ALA A 899 60.65 -16.64 39.59
CA ALA A 899 60.00 -16.79 40.91
C ALA A 899 59.28 -15.50 41.39
N GLY A 900 58.91 -14.60 40.47
CA GLY A 900 58.32 -13.30 40.78
C GLY A 900 56.84 -13.37 41.18
N SER A 901 56.37 -12.34 41.91
CA SER A 901 54.97 -12.25 42.35
C SER A 901 54.11 -11.52 41.32
N ILE A 902 53.14 -12.22 40.72
CA ILE A 902 52.16 -11.63 39.78
C ILE A 902 51.35 -10.49 40.46
N LYS A 903 51.22 -10.52 41.80
CA LYS A 903 50.52 -9.47 42.57
C LYS A 903 51.16 -8.09 42.43
N ASP A 904 52.46 -8.03 42.13
CA ASP A 904 53.17 -6.75 41.98
C ASP A 904 52.75 -6.04 40.68
N ILE A 905 52.45 -6.82 39.63
CA ILE A 905 51.88 -6.30 38.37
C ILE A 905 50.49 -5.71 38.64
N HIS A 906 49.66 -6.42 39.42
CA HIS A 906 48.31 -5.95 39.76
C HIS A 906 48.33 -4.59 40.47
N GLN A 907 49.19 -4.44 41.49
CA GLN A 907 49.34 -3.17 42.20
C GLN A 907 49.81 -2.04 41.27
N ARG A 908 50.75 -2.32 40.35
CA ARG A 908 51.20 -1.34 39.37
C ARG A 908 50.09 -0.94 38.39
N LEU A 909 49.30 -1.88 37.91
CA LEU A 909 48.15 -1.60 37.03
C LEU A 909 47.09 -0.75 37.75
N MET A 910 46.80 -1.03 39.01
CA MET A 910 45.87 -0.22 39.83
C MET A 910 46.40 1.19 40.10
N GLY A 911 47.70 1.32 40.36
CA GLY A 911 48.37 2.62 40.45
C GLY A 911 48.27 3.41 39.15
N ARG A 912 48.56 2.76 38.02
CA ARG A 912 48.46 3.35 36.68
C ARG A 912 47.03 3.74 36.32
N LEU A 913 46.04 2.91 36.66
CA LEU A 913 44.62 3.22 36.48
C LEU A 913 44.25 4.50 37.23
N THR A 914 44.71 4.64 38.48
CA THR A 914 44.48 5.85 39.29
C THR A 914 45.11 7.10 38.67
N GLU A 915 46.30 6.98 38.07
CA GLU A 915 46.94 8.07 37.32
C GLU A 915 46.15 8.45 36.06
N LEU A 916 45.72 7.46 35.27
CA LEU A 916 44.94 7.67 34.06
C LEU A 916 43.58 8.32 34.37
N THR A 917 42.88 7.87 35.41
CA THR A 917 41.61 8.47 35.84
C THR A 917 41.78 9.93 36.31
N LYS A 918 42.94 10.29 36.88
CA LYS A 918 43.27 11.70 37.20
C LYS A 918 43.51 12.51 35.93
N MET A 919 44.36 12.01 35.02
CA MET A 919 44.65 12.68 33.74
C MET A 919 43.39 12.93 32.89
N ARG A 920 42.40 12.02 32.96
CA ARG A 920 41.10 12.20 32.29
C ARG A 920 40.35 13.46 32.75
N LYS A 921 40.43 13.82 34.04
CA LYS A 921 39.68 14.96 34.60
C LYS A 921 40.20 16.31 34.12
N ASP A 922 41.49 16.36 33.76
CA ASP A 922 42.22 17.59 33.46
C ASP A 922 42.53 17.74 31.95
N GLY A 923 42.15 16.77 31.12
CA GLY A 923 42.49 16.71 29.69
C GLY A 923 41.44 17.29 28.74
N ASP A 924 41.91 17.77 27.58
CA ASP A 924 41.07 18.16 26.42
C ASP A 924 40.41 16.93 25.76
N ASP A 925 39.36 17.12 24.94
CA ASP A 925 38.53 16.06 24.37
C ASP A 925 39.34 14.94 23.69
N LEU A 926 40.38 15.31 22.92
CA LEU A 926 41.29 14.36 22.27
C LEU A 926 42.13 13.56 23.29
N SER A 927 42.68 14.25 24.29
CA SER A 927 43.47 13.59 25.35
C SER A 927 42.58 12.68 26.19
N GLY A 928 41.35 13.11 26.46
CA GLY A 928 40.31 12.31 27.11
C GLY A 928 40.06 11.00 26.36
N ALA A 929 39.85 11.06 25.04
CA ALA A 929 39.62 9.86 24.21
C ALA A 929 40.82 8.89 24.21
N LYS A 930 42.07 9.40 24.16
CA LYS A 930 43.28 8.56 24.28
C LYS A 930 43.33 7.86 25.65
N VAL A 931 43.08 8.61 26.72
CA VAL A 931 43.08 8.10 28.09
C VAL A 931 41.96 7.08 28.29
N GLU A 932 40.77 7.30 27.73
CA GLU A 932 39.64 6.37 27.78
C GLU A 932 40.01 5.00 27.21
N GLY A 933 40.63 4.98 26.02
CA GLY A 933 41.09 3.74 25.39
C GLY A 933 42.12 2.98 26.24
N MET A 934 43.02 3.70 26.92
CA MET A 934 44.00 3.10 27.83
C MET A 934 43.40 2.63 29.15
N ILE A 935 42.41 3.34 29.69
CA ILE A 935 41.67 2.94 30.90
C ILE A 935 40.99 1.59 30.65
N MET A 936 40.28 1.43 29.52
CA MET A 936 39.62 0.16 29.19
C MET A 936 40.61 -1.01 29.14
N ASP A 937 41.74 -0.83 28.44
CA ASP A 937 42.77 -1.87 28.34
C ASP A 937 43.39 -2.19 29.71
N THR A 938 43.61 -1.17 30.55
CA THR A 938 44.19 -1.35 31.89
C THR A 938 43.24 -2.10 32.82
N ILE A 939 41.93 -1.81 32.77
CA ILE A 939 40.90 -2.54 33.53
C ILE A 939 40.88 -4.00 33.09
N HIS A 940 40.89 -4.26 31.77
CA HIS A 940 40.94 -5.62 31.25
C HIS A 940 42.21 -6.35 31.71
N ASN A 941 43.39 -5.75 31.54
CA ASN A 941 44.67 -6.33 31.97
C ASN A 941 44.68 -6.62 33.48
N ALA A 942 44.09 -5.76 34.31
CA ALA A 942 43.97 -6.00 35.74
C ALA A 942 43.07 -7.20 36.06
N SER A 943 41.92 -7.32 35.38
CA SER A 943 41.03 -8.49 35.53
C SER A 943 41.70 -9.80 35.12
N VAL A 944 42.53 -9.77 34.07
CA VAL A 944 43.32 -10.94 33.63
C VAL A 944 44.31 -11.32 34.71
N VAL A 945 45.03 -10.34 35.28
CA VAL A 945 45.98 -10.61 36.37
C VAL A 945 45.30 -11.16 37.62
N GLU A 946 44.12 -10.66 37.99
CA GLU A 946 43.32 -11.21 39.09
C GLU A 946 42.96 -12.68 38.84
N GLU A 947 42.49 -13.01 37.64
CA GLU A 947 42.18 -14.40 37.25
C GLU A 947 43.45 -15.30 37.33
N LEU A 948 44.60 -14.80 36.89
CA LEU A 948 45.87 -15.55 36.96
C LEU A 948 46.31 -15.81 38.42
N VAL A 949 46.12 -14.82 39.30
CA VAL A 949 46.43 -14.95 40.74
C VAL A 949 45.47 -15.92 41.42
N GLU A 950 44.16 -15.82 41.14
CA GLU A 950 43.15 -16.72 41.69
C GLU A 950 43.42 -18.18 41.29
N LYS A 951 43.73 -18.40 40.00
CA LYS A 951 44.00 -19.74 39.45
C LYS A 951 45.43 -20.25 39.69
N ARG A 952 46.30 -19.46 40.34
CA ARG A 952 47.70 -19.79 40.64
C ARG A 952 48.47 -20.29 39.41
N VAL A 953 48.30 -19.59 38.29
CA VAL A 953 48.98 -19.90 37.03
C VAL A 953 50.49 -19.68 37.19
N VAL A 954 51.29 -20.65 36.75
CA VAL A 954 52.76 -20.60 36.90
C VAL A 954 53.46 -20.75 35.55
N ASN A 955 52.84 -21.42 34.58
CA ASN A 955 53.43 -21.64 33.26
C ASN A 955 52.76 -20.75 32.18
N LYS A 956 53.52 -20.36 31.16
CA LYS A 956 53.03 -19.62 29.99
C LYS A 956 52.03 -20.41 29.15
N GLU A 957 52.07 -21.73 29.25
CA GLU A 957 51.18 -22.65 28.54
C GLU A 957 49.87 -22.95 29.30
N ASP A 958 49.75 -22.47 30.54
CA ASP A 958 48.53 -22.67 31.32
C ASP A 958 47.34 -21.94 30.67
N TRP A 959 46.18 -22.59 30.68
CA TRP A 959 44.97 -22.13 30.00
C TRP A 959 44.59 -20.68 30.34
N GLY A 960 44.77 -20.26 31.59
CA GLY A 960 44.41 -18.91 32.07
C GLY A 960 45.12 -17.79 31.30
N TRP A 961 46.39 -17.98 30.92
CA TRP A 961 47.16 -17.03 30.09
C TRP A 961 47.06 -17.37 28.61
N TYR A 962 47.07 -18.66 28.27
CA TYR A 962 47.09 -19.15 26.89
C TYR A 962 45.86 -18.71 26.08
N LYS A 963 44.70 -18.58 26.74
CA LYS A 963 43.44 -18.10 26.13
C LYS A 963 43.44 -16.61 25.80
N GLN A 964 44.34 -15.80 26.38
CA GLN A 964 44.34 -14.34 26.23
C GLN A 964 44.99 -13.89 24.91
N LEU A 965 44.64 -12.68 24.46
CA LEU A 965 45.31 -12.00 23.36
C LEU A 965 46.68 -11.49 23.82
N ARG A 966 47.74 -11.92 23.13
CA ARG A 966 49.13 -11.64 23.49
C ARG A 966 49.85 -10.94 22.35
N PHE A 967 50.52 -9.84 22.66
CA PHE A 967 51.15 -8.97 21.67
C PHE A 967 52.67 -9.06 21.78
N TYR A 968 53.30 -9.45 20.68
CA TYR A 968 54.74 -9.62 20.62
C TYR A 968 55.30 -8.76 19.51
N SER A 969 56.38 -8.06 19.79
CA SER A 969 56.96 -7.14 18.82
C SER A 969 58.44 -7.38 18.60
N THR A 970 58.87 -7.27 17.34
CA THR A 970 60.26 -7.43 16.93
C THR A 970 61.04 -6.12 17.13
N HIS A 971 62.36 -6.17 16.96
CA HIS A 971 63.22 -4.97 17.00
C HIS A 971 62.97 -4.00 15.84
N VAL A 972 62.42 -4.49 14.72
CA VAL A 972 62.16 -3.70 13.50
C VAL A 972 60.77 -3.02 13.55
N GLY A 973 60.02 -3.22 14.64
CA GLY A 973 58.71 -2.61 14.83
C GLY A 973 57.53 -3.45 14.35
N ASP A 974 57.77 -4.62 13.74
CA ASP A 974 56.69 -5.55 13.41
C ASP A 974 56.05 -6.08 14.69
N VAL A 975 54.73 -6.19 14.68
CA VAL A 975 53.95 -6.75 15.79
C VAL A 975 53.18 -7.96 15.27
N HIS A 976 53.17 -9.03 16.05
CA HIS A 976 52.33 -10.18 15.83
C HIS A 976 51.52 -10.48 17.08
N VAL A 977 50.26 -10.84 16.85
CA VAL A 977 49.28 -11.12 17.90
C VAL A 977 49.11 -12.64 17.95
N LYS A 978 49.16 -13.21 19.15
CA LYS A 978 48.86 -14.62 19.38
C LYS A 978 47.67 -14.77 20.30
N MET A 979 46.83 -15.74 19.99
CA MET A 979 45.76 -16.22 20.86
C MET A 979 45.70 -17.74 20.71
N LEU A 980 45.75 -18.49 21.80
CA LEU A 980 46.00 -19.93 21.74
C LEU A 980 47.28 -20.23 20.92
N ALA A 981 47.24 -21.21 20.01
CA ALA A 981 48.32 -21.51 19.05
C ALA A 981 48.31 -20.58 17.82
N CYS A 982 47.28 -19.76 17.66
CA CYS A 982 47.04 -18.99 16.45
C CYS A 982 47.92 -17.74 16.44
N ARG A 983 48.64 -17.51 15.34
CA ARG A 983 49.47 -16.32 15.12
C ARG A 983 48.90 -15.50 13.96
N GLN A 984 48.74 -14.20 14.17
CA GLN A 984 48.35 -13.23 13.14
C GLN A 984 49.30 -12.03 13.15
N GLU A 985 49.55 -11.46 11.97
CA GLU A 985 50.33 -10.23 11.84
C GLU A 985 49.45 -9.01 12.05
N TYR A 986 50.00 -8.00 12.74
CA TYR A 986 49.37 -6.70 12.91
C TYR A 986 49.57 -5.86 11.64
N SER A 987 48.48 -5.37 11.04
CA SER A 987 48.53 -4.77 9.70
C SER A 987 48.83 -3.27 9.67
N PHE A 988 48.84 -2.60 10.83
CA PHE A 988 49.13 -1.16 10.96
C PHE A 988 48.22 -0.25 10.12
N GLU A 989 46.94 -0.60 9.98
CA GLU A 989 45.92 0.35 9.49
C GLU A 989 45.69 1.43 10.56
N TYR A 990 45.74 2.71 10.18
CA TYR A 990 45.40 3.79 11.10
C TYR A 990 43.88 3.83 11.35
N GLN A 991 43.49 3.75 12.63
CA GLN A 991 42.08 3.67 13.05
C GLN A 991 41.58 4.95 13.74
N GLY A 992 42.50 5.85 14.11
CA GLY A 992 42.21 7.01 14.96
C GLY A 992 41.75 6.60 16.37
N ASN A 993 41.09 7.52 17.07
CA ASN A 993 40.55 7.29 18.41
C ASN A 993 39.09 6.81 18.38
N SER A 994 38.89 5.55 17.99
CA SER A 994 37.57 4.90 17.99
C SER A 994 37.19 4.35 19.37
N SER A 995 35.90 4.35 19.69
CA SER A 995 35.38 3.74 20.93
C SER A 995 35.68 2.23 20.98
N LYS A 996 36.29 1.78 22.07
CA LYS A 996 36.58 0.35 22.30
C LYS A 996 35.37 -0.39 22.89
N LEU A 997 35.26 -1.68 22.58
CA LEU A 997 34.26 -2.58 23.14
C LEU A 997 34.74 -3.13 24.50
N VAL A 998 33.86 -3.18 25.50
CA VAL A 998 34.17 -3.77 26.80
C VAL A 998 34.41 -5.28 26.64
N HIS A 999 35.53 -5.76 27.19
CA HIS A 999 35.88 -7.18 27.18
C HIS A 999 34.99 -7.95 28.17
N THR A 1000 34.26 -8.93 27.64
CA THR A 1000 33.39 -9.84 28.40
C THR A 1000 33.75 -11.30 28.11
N PRO A 1001 33.35 -12.26 28.97
CA PRO A 1001 33.53 -13.68 28.66
C PRO A 1001 32.89 -14.13 27.34
N LEU A 1002 31.86 -13.42 26.87
CA LEU A 1002 31.24 -13.67 25.57
C LEU A 1002 32.14 -13.23 24.41
N THR A 1003 32.75 -12.04 24.50
CA THR A 1003 33.69 -11.54 23.48
C THR A 1003 34.95 -12.41 23.42
N ASP A 1004 35.44 -12.93 24.55
CA ASP A 1004 36.59 -13.85 24.57
C ASP A 1004 36.31 -15.15 23.80
N LYS A 1005 35.13 -15.74 23.99
CA LYS A 1005 34.69 -16.92 23.22
C LYS A 1005 34.61 -16.63 21.72
N CYS A 1006 34.12 -15.44 21.36
CA CYS A 1006 34.09 -14.97 19.99
C CYS A 1006 35.51 -14.84 19.41
N TYR A 1007 36.40 -14.11 20.08
CA TYR A 1007 37.78 -13.89 19.63
C TYR A 1007 38.56 -15.20 19.49
N MET A 1008 38.45 -16.13 20.44
CA MET A 1008 39.10 -17.45 20.33
C MET A 1008 38.66 -18.20 19.08
N THR A 1009 37.35 -18.23 18.82
CA THR A 1009 36.80 -18.98 17.68
C THR A 1009 37.15 -18.32 16.35
N LEU A 1010 37.11 -16.98 16.28
CA LEU A 1010 37.49 -16.23 15.09
C LEU A 1010 38.98 -16.35 14.79
N MET A 1011 39.85 -16.20 15.79
CA MET A 1011 41.31 -16.38 15.64
C MET A 1011 41.67 -17.79 15.18
N HIS A 1012 40.98 -18.81 15.72
CA HIS A 1012 41.15 -20.19 15.29
C HIS A 1012 40.65 -20.42 13.86
N GLY A 1013 39.48 -19.87 13.51
CA GLY A 1013 38.96 -19.92 12.14
C GLY A 1013 39.93 -19.33 11.12
N LEU A 1014 40.46 -18.14 11.41
CA LEU A 1014 41.46 -17.46 10.58
C LEU A 1014 42.75 -18.26 10.44
N HIS A 1015 43.24 -18.88 11.53
CA HIS A 1015 44.43 -19.73 11.47
C HIS A 1015 44.26 -20.93 10.53
N LEU A 1016 43.05 -21.49 10.46
CA LEU A 1016 42.67 -22.57 9.56
C LEU A 1016 42.23 -22.10 8.16
N GLY A 1017 42.27 -20.80 7.88
CA GLY A 1017 41.83 -20.23 6.60
C GLY A 1017 40.31 -20.30 6.36
N TYR A 1018 39.49 -20.42 7.41
CA TYR A 1018 38.04 -20.31 7.34
C TYR A 1018 37.57 -18.90 7.73
N GLY A 1019 36.37 -18.54 7.29
CA GLY A 1019 35.68 -17.35 7.78
C GLY A 1019 35.06 -17.55 9.17
N GLY A 1020 34.53 -16.49 9.75
CA GLY A 1020 33.77 -16.54 11.00
C GLY A 1020 32.27 -16.26 10.81
N ASN A 1021 31.42 -16.94 11.59
CA ASN A 1021 29.98 -16.72 11.62
C ASN A 1021 29.46 -16.49 13.05
N PRO A 1022 29.51 -15.25 13.58
CA PRO A 1022 28.80 -14.88 14.79
C PRO A 1022 27.29 -14.79 14.53
N TYR A 1023 26.50 -15.60 15.25
CA TYR A 1023 25.05 -15.65 15.12
C TYR A 1023 24.35 -15.52 16.48
N GLY A 1024 23.18 -14.88 16.50
CA GLY A 1024 22.43 -14.64 17.74
C GLY A 1024 21.38 -13.53 17.60
N PRO A 1025 20.58 -13.26 18.64
CA PRO A 1025 19.54 -12.23 18.64
C PRO A 1025 20.05 -10.84 18.24
N ALA A 1026 19.14 -9.95 17.84
CA ALA A 1026 19.50 -8.56 17.56
C ALA A 1026 20.05 -7.86 18.82
N GLY A 1027 21.05 -7.00 18.66
CA GLY A 1027 21.61 -6.21 19.78
C GLY A 1027 22.69 -6.90 20.63
N THR A 1028 23.16 -8.11 20.27
CA THR A 1028 24.16 -8.84 21.07
C THR A 1028 25.63 -8.54 20.71
N GLY A 1029 25.90 -7.48 19.95
CA GLY A 1029 27.27 -7.04 19.63
C GLY A 1029 28.03 -7.91 18.61
N LYS A 1030 27.33 -8.64 17.73
CA LYS A 1030 27.92 -9.55 16.72
C LYS A 1030 28.91 -8.84 15.79
N THR A 1031 28.43 -7.81 15.08
CA THR A 1031 29.22 -7.01 14.14
C THR A 1031 30.33 -6.24 14.86
N GLU A 1032 30.01 -5.68 16.02
CA GLU A 1032 30.98 -4.92 16.83
C GLU A 1032 32.11 -5.80 17.40
N SER A 1033 31.85 -7.09 17.68
CA SER A 1033 32.91 -8.03 18.08
C SER A 1033 33.90 -8.28 16.95
N VAL A 1034 33.43 -8.43 15.70
CA VAL A 1034 34.32 -8.61 14.53
C VAL A 1034 35.14 -7.34 14.29
N LYS A 1035 34.51 -6.15 14.36
CA LYS A 1035 35.20 -4.86 14.26
C LYS A 1035 36.25 -4.69 15.35
N ALA A 1036 35.91 -5.00 16.60
CA ALA A 1036 36.83 -4.88 17.73
C ALA A 1036 38.04 -5.81 17.58
N LEU A 1037 37.83 -7.07 17.16
CA LEU A 1037 38.95 -7.98 16.88
C LEU A 1037 39.83 -7.49 15.72
N GLY A 1038 39.22 -6.98 14.64
CA GLY A 1038 39.98 -6.37 13.54
C GLY A 1038 40.78 -5.16 14.00
N SER A 1039 40.22 -4.35 14.91
CA SER A 1039 40.92 -3.24 15.56
C SER A 1039 42.16 -3.70 16.33
N TRP A 1040 42.02 -4.76 17.15
CA TRP A 1040 43.13 -5.39 17.87
C TRP A 1040 44.22 -5.98 16.96
N LEU A 1041 43.89 -6.33 15.71
CA LEU A 1041 44.87 -6.78 14.71
C LEU A 1041 45.37 -5.65 13.80
N GLY A 1042 44.93 -4.41 14.02
CA GLY A 1042 45.33 -3.27 13.19
C GLY A 1042 44.85 -3.41 11.74
N ARG A 1043 43.70 -4.05 11.52
CA ARG A 1043 43.13 -4.34 10.20
C ARG A 1043 41.95 -3.43 9.90
N GLN A 1044 41.78 -3.11 8.62
CA GLN A 1044 40.59 -2.44 8.13
C GLN A 1044 39.41 -3.43 8.12
N VAL A 1045 38.31 -3.08 8.80
CA VAL A 1045 37.07 -3.87 8.79
C VAL A 1045 35.99 -3.07 8.07
N LEU A 1046 35.51 -3.61 6.95
CA LEU A 1046 34.44 -3.03 6.16
C LEU A 1046 33.15 -3.79 6.44
N VAL A 1047 32.09 -3.06 6.78
CA VAL A 1047 30.79 -3.64 7.07
C VAL A 1047 29.85 -3.40 5.91
N PHE A 1048 29.32 -4.49 5.35
CA PHE A 1048 28.38 -4.47 4.25
C PHE A 1048 27.04 -4.99 4.75
N ASN A 1049 26.00 -4.17 4.68
CA ASN A 1049 24.64 -4.61 4.98
C ASN A 1049 24.10 -5.38 3.77
N CYS A 1050 23.73 -6.64 3.96
CA CYS A 1050 23.17 -7.46 2.89
C CYS A 1050 21.65 -7.26 2.80
N ASP A 1051 21.16 -6.99 1.60
CA ASP A 1051 19.74 -6.92 1.26
C ASP A 1051 19.43 -7.77 0.03
N GLU A 1052 18.14 -7.92 -0.32
CA GLU A 1052 17.71 -8.69 -1.49
C GLU A 1052 18.14 -8.06 -2.83
N GLY A 1053 18.57 -6.78 -2.81
CA GLY A 1053 18.92 -6.00 -4.00
C GLY A 1053 20.39 -6.09 -4.41
N ILE A 1054 21.28 -6.63 -3.57
CA ILE A 1054 22.70 -6.76 -3.91
C ILE A 1054 22.95 -7.87 -4.93
N ASP A 1055 23.55 -7.50 -6.06
CA ASP A 1055 23.99 -8.43 -7.09
C ASP A 1055 25.28 -9.20 -6.69
N TYR A 1056 25.37 -10.46 -7.12
CA TYR A 1056 26.53 -11.32 -6.86
C TYR A 1056 27.81 -10.79 -7.52
N LYS A 1057 27.71 -10.06 -8.65
CA LYS A 1057 28.87 -9.44 -9.31
C LYS A 1057 29.46 -8.33 -8.44
N SER A 1058 28.60 -7.50 -7.84
CA SER A 1058 29.02 -6.48 -6.89
C SER A 1058 29.69 -7.09 -5.65
N MET A 1059 29.15 -8.18 -5.12
CA MET A 1059 29.81 -8.91 -4.03
C MET A 1059 31.16 -9.49 -4.42
N THR A 1060 31.27 -10.06 -5.62
CA THR A 1060 32.54 -10.61 -6.10
C THR A 1060 33.60 -9.53 -6.26
N ARG A 1061 33.21 -8.37 -6.79
CA ARG A 1061 34.06 -7.17 -6.86
C ARG A 1061 34.54 -6.74 -5.46
N ILE A 1062 33.67 -6.77 -4.45
CA ILE A 1062 34.06 -6.52 -3.06
C ILE A 1062 35.06 -7.56 -2.56
N PHE A 1063 34.86 -8.86 -2.85
CA PHE A 1063 35.81 -9.90 -2.47
C PHE A 1063 37.19 -9.70 -3.11
N VAL A 1064 37.26 -9.30 -4.38
CA VAL A 1064 38.54 -8.94 -5.02
C VAL A 1064 39.23 -7.82 -4.25
N GLY A 1065 38.49 -6.76 -3.89
CA GLY A 1065 39.01 -5.68 -3.04
C GLY A 1065 39.54 -6.17 -1.70
N LEU A 1066 38.76 -6.98 -0.97
CA LEU A 1066 39.14 -7.54 0.33
C LEU A 1066 40.39 -8.41 0.24
N VAL A 1067 40.46 -9.32 -0.74
CA VAL A 1067 41.58 -10.25 -0.94
C VAL A 1067 42.87 -9.51 -1.29
N ARG A 1068 42.79 -8.44 -2.09
CA ARG A 1068 43.97 -7.65 -2.47
C ARG A 1068 44.44 -6.72 -1.36
N CYS A 1069 43.52 -6.04 -0.68
CA CYS A 1069 43.86 -5.17 0.46
C CYS A 1069 44.34 -5.97 1.67
N GLY A 1070 43.88 -7.22 1.84
CA GLY A 1070 44.01 -7.93 3.12
C GLY A 1070 43.09 -7.39 4.20
N ALA A 1071 42.00 -6.73 3.79
CA ALA A 1071 40.99 -6.20 4.68
C ALA A 1071 39.98 -7.28 5.10
N TRP A 1072 39.18 -6.99 6.11
CA TRP A 1072 38.12 -7.86 6.59
C TRP A 1072 36.76 -7.37 6.11
N GLY A 1073 36.01 -8.24 5.46
CA GLY A 1073 34.62 -7.99 5.11
C GLY A 1073 33.69 -8.61 6.14
N CYS A 1074 32.91 -7.80 6.84
CA CYS A 1074 31.83 -8.25 7.70
C CYS A 1074 30.49 -8.03 6.98
N PHE A 1075 29.88 -9.11 6.52
CA PHE A 1075 28.61 -9.08 5.81
C PHE A 1075 27.47 -9.27 6.80
N ASP A 1076 26.80 -8.16 7.12
CA ASP A 1076 25.70 -8.13 8.09
C ASP A 1076 24.38 -8.53 7.46
N GLU A 1077 23.57 -9.25 8.22
CA GLU A 1077 22.31 -9.85 7.79
C GLU A 1077 22.44 -10.69 6.49
N PHE A 1078 23.53 -11.46 6.37
CA PHE A 1078 23.85 -12.28 5.19
C PHE A 1078 22.69 -13.20 4.75
N ASN A 1079 21.82 -13.58 5.68
CA ASN A 1079 20.65 -14.42 5.41
C ASN A 1079 19.44 -13.69 4.80
N ARG A 1080 19.58 -12.42 4.41
CA ARG A 1080 18.60 -11.71 3.56
C ARG A 1080 18.83 -11.91 2.07
N LEU A 1081 20.00 -12.42 1.67
CA LEU A 1081 20.29 -12.72 0.27
C LEU A 1081 19.39 -13.85 -0.24
N LEU A 1082 19.12 -13.82 -1.54
CA LEU A 1082 18.40 -14.90 -2.21
C LEU A 1082 19.24 -16.18 -2.24
N GLU A 1083 18.59 -17.34 -2.25
CA GLU A 1083 19.25 -18.65 -2.21
C GLU A 1083 20.23 -18.84 -3.38
N GLU A 1084 19.82 -18.42 -4.59
CA GLU A 1084 20.66 -18.47 -5.79
C GLU A 1084 21.92 -17.61 -5.66
N GLN A 1085 21.80 -16.41 -5.08
CA GLN A 1085 22.93 -15.52 -4.84
C GLN A 1085 23.89 -16.12 -3.80
N MET A 1086 23.36 -16.66 -2.69
CA MET A 1086 24.17 -17.32 -1.66
C MET A 1086 24.94 -18.51 -2.22
N SER A 1087 24.32 -19.29 -3.11
CA SER A 1087 24.96 -20.43 -3.78
C SER A 1087 26.14 -19.99 -4.65
N ALA A 1088 25.95 -18.97 -5.49
CA ALA A 1088 27.02 -18.42 -6.32
C ALA A 1088 28.16 -17.84 -5.48
N ILE A 1089 27.84 -17.11 -4.41
CA ILE A 1089 28.82 -16.52 -3.47
C ILE A 1089 29.63 -17.61 -2.76
N SER A 1090 29.00 -18.73 -2.39
CA SER A 1090 29.68 -19.83 -1.69
C SER A 1090 30.86 -20.39 -2.49
N GLN A 1091 30.70 -20.54 -3.80
CA GLN A 1091 31.77 -21.01 -4.70
C GLN A 1091 32.94 -20.02 -4.74
N GLN A 1092 32.64 -18.71 -4.80
CA GLN A 1092 33.69 -17.68 -4.79
C GLN A 1092 34.47 -17.67 -3.46
N ILE A 1093 33.77 -17.79 -2.33
CA ILE A 1093 34.40 -17.84 -1.00
C ILE A 1093 35.25 -19.10 -0.86
N GLU A 1094 34.79 -20.25 -1.36
CA GLU A 1094 35.54 -21.50 -1.31
C GLU A 1094 36.87 -21.42 -2.08
N VAL A 1095 36.85 -20.81 -3.26
CA VAL A 1095 38.06 -20.57 -4.06
C VAL A 1095 39.04 -19.66 -3.32
N ILE A 1096 38.56 -18.58 -2.71
CA ILE A 1096 39.38 -17.67 -1.88
C ILE A 1096 39.97 -18.40 -0.68
N GLN A 1097 39.16 -19.15 0.07
CA GLN A 1097 39.62 -19.88 1.25
C GLN A 1097 40.62 -20.98 0.89
N SER A 1098 40.42 -21.66 -0.24
CA SER A 1098 41.35 -22.68 -0.73
C SER A 1098 42.71 -22.06 -1.06
N ALA A 1099 42.72 -20.88 -1.69
CA ALA A 1099 43.96 -20.13 -1.94
C ALA A 1099 44.64 -19.70 -0.63
N ILE A 1100 43.90 -19.20 0.36
CA ILE A 1100 44.44 -18.80 1.67
C ILE A 1100 45.00 -20.00 2.44
N LYS A 1101 44.28 -21.14 2.45
CA LYS A 1101 44.70 -22.39 3.11
C LYS A 1101 45.95 -22.98 2.46
N GLY A 1102 45.98 -23.01 1.13
CA GLY A 1102 47.13 -23.48 0.34
C GLY A 1102 48.30 -22.51 0.30
N LYS A 1103 48.14 -21.29 0.85
CA LYS A 1103 49.09 -20.18 0.78
C LYS A 1103 49.52 -19.86 -0.66
N LEU A 1104 48.55 -19.88 -1.57
CA LEU A 1104 48.78 -19.59 -2.99
C LEU A 1104 48.98 -18.08 -3.19
N PRO A 1105 49.91 -17.66 -4.06
CA PRO A 1105 50.18 -16.24 -4.29
C PRO A 1105 49.07 -15.53 -5.09
N THR A 1106 48.32 -16.28 -5.88
CA THR A 1106 47.25 -15.78 -6.76
C THR A 1106 46.04 -16.70 -6.75
N VAL A 1107 44.89 -16.14 -7.07
CA VAL A 1107 43.60 -16.84 -7.17
C VAL A 1107 42.87 -16.34 -8.41
N ASP A 1108 42.18 -17.24 -9.11
CA ASP A 1108 41.31 -16.87 -10.23
C ASP A 1108 39.88 -16.66 -9.70
N LEU A 1109 39.36 -15.44 -9.83
CA LEU A 1109 37.99 -15.08 -9.44
C LEU A 1109 37.27 -14.51 -10.66
N LEU A 1110 36.26 -15.23 -11.15
CA LEU A 1110 35.49 -14.88 -12.36
C LEU A 1110 36.35 -14.60 -13.61
N GLY A 1111 37.47 -15.32 -13.78
CA GLY A 1111 38.39 -15.15 -14.91
C GLY A 1111 39.41 -14.02 -14.73
N MET A 1112 39.46 -13.41 -13.54
CA MET A 1112 40.46 -12.42 -13.16
C MET A 1112 41.52 -13.07 -12.26
N ASN A 1113 42.79 -12.97 -12.65
CA ASN A 1113 43.92 -13.40 -11.84
C ASN A 1113 44.25 -12.35 -10.76
N VAL A 1114 43.90 -12.64 -9.51
CA VAL A 1114 43.98 -11.73 -8.36
C VAL A 1114 45.13 -12.16 -7.44
N LYS A 1115 45.99 -11.21 -7.05
CA LYS A 1115 47.02 -11.43 -6.03
C LYS A 1115 46.40 -11.57 -4.65
N VAL A 1116 46.73 -12.63 -3.92
CA VAL A 1116 46.15 -12.95 -2.62
C VAL A 1116 46.96 -12.34 -1.48
N ASN A 1117 46.30 -11.55 -0.63
CA ASN A 1117 46.82 -11.19 0.68
C ASN A 1117 46.28 -12.17 1.73
N HIS A 1118 47.16 -12.94 2.35
CA HIS A 1118 46.81 -13.97 3.34
C HIS A 1118 46.20 -13.41 4.63
N ASN A 1119 46.24 -12.08 4.82
CA ASN A 1119 45.58 -11.40 5.93
C ASN A 1119 44.10 -11.08 5.64
N ALA A 1120 43.60 -11.35 4.43
CA ALA A 1120 42.19 -11.16 4.11
C ALA A 1120 41.29 -12.09 4.94
N GLY A 1121 40.10 -11.59 5.29
CA GLY A 1121 39.13 -12.33 6.10
C GLY A 1121 37.70 -12.04 5.66
N ILE A 1122 36.85 -13.07 5.64
CA ILE A 1122 35.43 -12.95 5.32
C ILE A 1122 34.65 -13.42 6.54
N PHE A 1123 33.78 -12.56 7.05
CA PHE A 1123 32.93 -12.80 8.20
C PHE A 1123 31.48 -12.53 7.84
N VAL A 1124 30.59 -13.36 8.34
CA VAL A 1124 29.14 -13.21 8.13
C VAL A 1124 28.46 -13.10 9.48
N THR A 1125 27.54 -12.15 9.63
CA THR A 1125 26.72 -12.06 10.84
C THR A 1125 25.26 -12.31 10.47
N MET A 1126 24.59 -13.07 11.33
CA MET A 1126 23.20 -13.45 11.08
C MET A 1126 22.37 -13.42 12.35
N ASN A 1127 21.11 -13.05 12.16
CA ASN A 1127 20.07 -13.22 13.15
C ASN A 1127 19.33 -14.53 12.83
N PRO A 1128 19.02 -15.38 13.84
CA PRO A 1128 18.38 -16.67 13.61
C PRO A 1128 17.01 -16.52 12.95
N ALA A 1129 16.73 -17.35 11.95
CA ALA A 1129 15.43 -17.42 11.26
C ALA A 1129 14.41 -18.15 12.16
N GLY A 1130 13.50 -17.42 12.79
CA GLY A 1130 12.48 -17.93 13.72
C GLY A 1130 11.37 -16.89 13.99
N LYS A 1131 10.29 -17.33 14.67
CA LYS A 1131 8.90 -16.75 14.80
C LYS A 1131 8.69 -15.23 15.02
N GLY A 1132 9.72 -14.39 15.01
CA GLY A 1132 9.61 -12.93 15.08
C GLY A 1132 10.41 -12.16 14.01
N TYR A 1133 11.15 -12.85 13.14
CA TYR A 1133 12.00 -12.24 12.11
C TYR A 1133 11.67 -12.80 10.72
N GLY A 1134 10.66 -12.23 10.06
CA GLY A 1134 10.28 -12.58 8.69
C GLY A 1134 11.32 -12.12 7.64
N GLY A 1135 11.32 -12.75 6.46
CA GLY A 1135 12.19 -12.37 5.33
C GLY A 1135 13.64 -12.84 5.43
N ARG A 1136 13.94 -13.87 6.23
CA ARG A 1136 15.30 -14.43 6.38
C ARG A 1136 15.35 -15.89 5.96
N GLN A 1137 16.29 -16.22 5.09
CA GLN A 1137 16.52 -17.58 4.60
C GLN A 1137 17.41 -18.39 5.54
N LYS A 1138 17.36 -19.72 5.43
CA LYS A 1138 18.34 -20.59 6.11
C LYS A 1138 19.60 -20.64 5.24
N LEU A 1139 20.78 -20.65 5.87
CA LEU A 1139 22.01 -20.77 5.10
C LEU A 1139 22.15 -22.19 4.54
N PRO A 1140 22.54 -22.33 3.26
CA PRO A 1140 22.89 -23.61 2.68
C PRO A 1140 24.02 -24.31 3.45
N ASP A 1141 23.97 -25.65 3.53
CA ASP A 1141 24.95 -26.43 4.28
C ASP A 1141 26.38 -26.28 3.74
N ASN A 1142 26.55 -26.16 2.42
CA ASN A 1142 27.85 -25.92 1.79
C ASN A 1142 28.49 -24.63 2.29
N LEU A 1143 27.70 -23.57 2.41
CA LEU A 1143 28.17 -22.28 2.91
C LEU A 1143 28.46 -22.36 4.42
N ARG A 1144 27.65 -23.08 5.19
CA ARG A 1144 27.88 -23.29 6.63
C ARG A 1144 29.24 -23.95 6.91
N GLN A 1145 29.72 -24.83 6.03
CA GLN A 1145 31.03 -25.48 6.16
C GLN A 1145 32.22 -24.52 5.96
N LEU A 1146 32.03 -23.41 5.24
CA LEU A 1146 33.06 -22.40 4.98
C LEU A 1146 33.29 -21.46 6.18
N PHE A 1147 32.40 -21.45 7.17
CA PHE A 1147 32.48 -20.56 8.32
C PHE A 1147 32.55 -21.32 9.65
N ARG A 1148 33.28 -20.76 10.62
CA ARG A 1148 33.26 -21.23 12.01
C ARG A 1148 32.15 -20.52 12.78
N PRO A 1149 31.10 -21.24 13.24
CA PRO A 1149 29.97 -20.63 13.92
C PRO A 1149 30.30 -20.24 15.38
N VAL A 1150 29.81 -19.10 15.82
CA VAL A 1150 29.93 -18.57 17.19
C VAL A 1150 28.56 -18.13 17.68
N ALA A 1151 28.09 -18.70 18.79
CA ALA A 1151 26.82 -18.30 19.40
C ALA A 1151 26.99 -17.04 20.27
N MET A 1152 26.29 -15.97 19.91
CA MET A 1152 26.27 -14.67 20.59
C MET A 1152 24.89 -14.43 21.23
N SER A 1153 24.65 -15.08 22.37
CA SER A 1153 23.30 -15.17 22.98
C SER A 1153 22.88 -13.94 23.78
N VAL A 1154 23.56 -13.64 24.89
CA VAL A 1154 23.21 -12.55 25.82
C VAL A 1154 24.51 -11.92 26.34
N PRO A 1155 24.69 -10.60 26.19
CA PRO A 1155 25.85 -9.90 26.74
C PRO A 1155 25.76 -9.74 28.27
N ASP A 1156 26.92 -9.57 28.92
CA ASP A 1156 27.00 -9.34 30.36
C ASP A 1156 26.80 -7.86 30.69
N ASN A 1157 25.55 -7.48 31.00
CA ASN A 1157 25.19 -6.09 31.25
C ASN A 1157 25.79 -5.53 32.54
N GLU A 1158 26.04 -6.38 33.56
CA GLU A 1158 26.58 -5.94 34.86
C GLU A 1158 28.04 -5.52 34.69
N LEU A 1159 28.85 -6.37 34.05
CA LEU A 1159 30.26 -6.06 33.77
C LEU A 1159 30.41 -4.86 32.82
N ILE A 1160 29.56 -4.78 31.79
CA ILE A 1160 29.56 -3.63 30.86
C ILE A 1160 29.24 -2.34 31.62
N ALA A 1161 28.24 -2.35 32.50
CA ALA A 1161 27.85 -1.18 33.27
C ALA A 1161 28.95 -0.77 34.26
N GLU A 1162 29.59 -1.73 34.93
CA GLU A 1162 30.69 -1.49 35.87
C GLU A 1162 31.89 -0.80 35.19
N VAL A 1163 32.40 -1.39 34.10
CA VAL A 1163 33.51 -0.81 33.34
C VAL A 1163 33.13 0.57 32.80
N SER A 1164 31.90 0.74 32.29
CA SER A 1164 31.42 2.05 31.84
C SER A 1164 31.39 3.08 32.98
N ASN A 1165 30.93 2.70 34.16
CA ASN A 1165 30.86 3.59 35.33
C ASN A 1165 32.24 4.02 35.83
N VAL A 1166 33.22 3.10 35.81
CA VAL A 1166 34.63 3.42 36.11
C VAL A 1166 35.19 4.39 35.07
N LEU A 1167 34.87 4.18 33.79
CA LEU A 1167 35.23 5.09 32.71
C LEU A 1167 34.72 6.50 33.04
N PHE A 1168 33.43 6.67 33.33
CA PHE A 1168 32.80 7.96 33.65
C PHE A 1168 33.16 8.55 35.02
N CYS A 1169 34.17 8.02 35.72
CA CYS A 1169 34.68 8.54 37.00
C CYS A 1169 33.67 8.58 38.16
N PHE A 1170 32.64 7.71 38.18
CA PHE A 1170 31.74 7.61 39.33
C PHE A 1170 32.45 6.90 40.50
N ARG A 1171 32.72 7.62 41.61
CA ARG A 1171 33.45 7.13 42.79
C ARG A 1171 32.83 5.92 43.53
N ARG A 1172 31.63 5.48 43.18
CA ARG A 1172 30.89 4.34 43.77
C ARG A 1172 30.64 3.19 42.77
N ALA A 1173 31.48 3.01 41.77
CA ALA A 1173 31.26 2.03 40.69
C ALA A 1173 31.03 0.58 41.16
N PHE A 1174 31.62 0.14 42.28
CA PHE A 1174 31.48 -1.22 42.80
C PHE A 1174 30.22 -1.46 43.67
N GLU A 1175 29.48 -0.41 44.06
CA GLU A 1175 28.27 -0.54 44.93
C GLU A 1175 26.95 -0.40 44.16
N VAL A 1176 26.97 0.20 42.96
CA VAL A 1176 25.77 0.58 42.20
C VAL A 1176 25.14 -0.52 41.31
N PRO A 1177 25.78 -1.66 40.95
CA PRO A 1177 25.13 -2.66 40.08
C PRO A 1177 23.82 -3.23 40.67
N ASN A 1178 23.70 -3.27 42.00
CA ASN A 1178 22.55 -3.87 42.70
C ASN A 1178 21.28 -3.00 42.73
N CYS A 1179 21.31 -1.74 42.28
CA CYS A 1179 20.12 -0.88 42.31
C CYS A 1179 19.06 -1.23 41.25
N TYR A 1180 19.37 -2.10 40.28
CA TYR A 1180 18.39 -2.57 39.28
C TYR A 1180 17.68 -3.89 39.65
N ARG A 1181 17.86 -4.41 40.86
CA ARG A 1181 17.16 -5.63 41.35
C ARG A 1181 16.02 -5.40 42.35
N ALA A 1182 15.77 -4.16 42.78
CA ALA A 1182 14.72 -3.85 43.75
C ALA A 1182 13.51 -3.19 43.09
N GLU A 1183 12.84 -3.89 42.17
CA GLU A 1183 11.42 -3.72 41.84
C GLU A 1183 10.98 -4.85 40.87
N SER A 1184 11.00 -6.08 41.37
CA SER A 1184 10.33 -7.21 40.71
C SER A 1184 8.89 -7.30 41.20
N SER A 1185 7.99 -6.58 40.53
CA SER A 1185 6.56 -6.92 40.50
C SER A 1185 6.30 -7.81 39.27
N PRO A 1186 5.65 -8.98 39.42
CA PRO A 1186 5.57 -9.97 38.35
C PRO A 1186 4.35 -9.70 37.47
N CYS A 1187 4.46 -8.81 36.50
CA CYS A 1187 3.43 -8.62 35.48
C CYS A 1187 4.03 -8.19 34.14
N PHE A 1188 4.84 -9.02 33.48
CA PHE A 1188 5.05 -8.93 32.04
C PHE A 1188 5.38 -10.32 31.46
N CYS A 1189 4.39 -10.90 30.78
CA CYS A 1189 4.52 -11.92 29.75
C CYS A 1189 3.98 -11.34 28.45
#